data_AF-A0A1A6BFW3-F1
#
_entry.id   AF-A0A1A6BFW3-F1
#
_cell.length_a   1.000
_cell.length_b   1.000
_cell.length_c   1.000
_cell.angle_alpha   90.00
_cell.angle_beta   90.00
_cell.angle_gamma   90.00
#
_symmetry.space_group_name_H-M   'P 1'
#
loop_
_entity.id
_entity.type
_entity.pdbx_description
1 polymer ?
#
loop_
_entity_poly.entity_id
_entity_poly.type
_entity_poly.pdbx_seq_one_letter_code
_entity_poly.pdbx_strand_id
1 'polypeptide(L)'
;TAASGLGGPGGAAGLLGSGGAGGAGGAGHLGGQGGAGGAAGLIGGGGAGGPGGLSAGGTGGAGGYGGLGGSLLGSGGPAGPGAEATPGHSGGNGGIGGSALLIGNGGNGGNGGYSTTLNLLGRPGTIGTGGWLIGDNGIPGLPMSPNLLVNGSFEFASPSTTGFSSVTVPGWTVTGTPTIVPYGTPLTYPSPTSTPFPTVPNFLGLGFPGNPAPGAGSNFAGGGPVATSSISQTVNLAAATANINTGTVPYTLSGLLGGYLLDPSSTTVQVTFLNGNGVALGTGSIGPVSTIDRLGMTGFQARDISGTIPVGTTQAVVTATFTDRNPILGNYNGSFADNLSFTVGDPTLAAPMLTVPTSNVGQLDHVYLIYMENKGAYDILGSVNAPYLNSLINSYGYANNYYALGHPSDPNYFRVMGGSDFGLIYNPASPSINAPSLMEAMDNAGVSWVGYAQGMPYPGAIVSQGDYAVDALPFAQFTYVYNNTPTYLQTHLQPLTQLSVDLQSTATTPRFSWIAADGAYNMEGPVDFPGGAANWLASQLTNHQYNVAAGDQFLQQTVSTIQNSASWNTNAANARSAIFITFDEDYNNLSLGIGNQGNLINMVVIPNDAAVTFGGMQSGHFVTNTRYDHYGLMSTLEYALSPTAGTPLTTLTYNDKYALPLNDFWT
;
A
#
# COMPACT_ATOMS: atom_id res chain seq x y z
N THR A 1 -17.06 23.93 -18.13
CA THR A 1 -16.67 24.52 -16.83
C THR A 1 -17.92 24.60 -15.95
N ALA A 2 -18.26 23.51 -15.27
CA ALA A 2 -19.43 23.48 -14.41
C ALA A 2 -19.05 23.92 -12.98
N ALA A 3 -19.74 24.91 -12.44
CA ALA A 3 -19.70 25.20 -11.01
C ALA A 3 -20.32 24.02 -10.25
N SER A 4 -19.70 23.61 -9.16
CA SER A 4 -20.22 22.55 -8.29
C SER A 4 -21.43 23.03 -7.48
N GLY A 5 -22.22 22.07 -6.99
CA GLY A 5 -23.45 22.36 -6.25
C GLY A 5 -23.19 23.12 -4.94
N LEU A 6 -24.09 24.02 -4.58
CA LEU A 6 -24.06 24.69 -3.27
C LEU A 6 -24.56 23.74 -2.19
N GLY A 7 -23.99 23.85 -1.00
CA GLY A 7 -24.50 23.17 0.18
C GLY A 7 -25.88 23.66 0.56
N GLY A 8 -26.79 22.73 0.88
CA GLY A 8 -28.14 23.07 1.32
C GLY A 8 -28.15 23.84 2.65
N PRO A 9 -29.02 24.84 2.85
CA PRO A 9 -29.10 25.54 4.13
C PRO A 9 -29.69 24.65 5.23
N GLY A 10 -29.21 24.83 6.45
CA GLY A 10 -29.77 24.20 7.63
C GLY A 10 -31.16 24.73 7.96
N GLY A 11 -32.05 23.84 8.41
CA GLY A 11 -33.42 24.22 8.78
C GLY A 11 -33.45 25.15 10.00
N ALA A 12 -34.32 26.16 9.97
CA ALA A 12 -34.57 27.01 11.14
C ALA A 12 -35.46 26.28 12.16
N ALA A 13 -35.19 26.50 13.44
CA ALA A 13 -36.01 25.94 14.52
C ALA A 13 -37.24 26.82 14.83
N GLY A 14 -38.26 26.18 15.39
CA GLY A 14 -39.39 26.88 16.04
C GLY A 14 -39.00 27.51 17.38
N LEU A 15 -40.00 27.84 18.21
CA LEU A 15 -39.78 28.55 19.48
C LEU A 15 -38.75 27.88 20.40
N LEU A 16 -38.74 26.55 20.44
CA LEU A 16 -37.79 25.73 21.20
C LEU A 16 -37.08 24.77 20.22
N GLY A 17 -35.76 24.88 20.10
CA GLY A 17 -34.96 24.01 19.26
C GLY A 17 -33.73 24.70 18.66
N SER A 18 -32.71 23.90 18.33
CA SER A 18 -31.50 24.37 17.65
C SER A 18 -31.68 24.34 16.14
N GLY A 19 -31.01 25.26 15.44
CA GLY A 19 -30.99 25.24 13.98
C GLY A 19 -30.21 24.05 13.42
N GLY A 20 -30.62 23.55 12.25
CA GLY A 20 -29.93 22.47 11.56
C GLY A 20 -28.58 22.90 10.98
N ALA A 21 -27.66 21.95 10.78
CA ALA A 21 -26.39 22.24 10.12
C ALA A 21 -26.58 22.52 8.62
N GLY A 22 -25.75 23.39 8.05
CA GLY A 22 -25.64 23.55 6.60
C GLY A 22 -24.91 22.38 5.95
N GLY A 23 -25.34 22.02 4.74
CA GLY A 23 -24.69 20.96 3.94
C GLY A 23 -23.36 21.40 3.36
N ALA A 24 -22.49 20.45 3.05
CA ALA A 24 -21.21 20.72 2.37
C ALA A 24 -21.42 21.25 0.95
N GLY A 25 -20.52 22.12 0.49
CA GLY A 25 -20.42 22.47 -0.92
C GLY A 25 -19.93 21.29 -1.75
N GLY A 26 -20.44 21.15 -2.97
CA GLY A 26 -20.02 20.09 -3.88
C GLY A 26 -18.56 20.24 -4.31
N ALA A 27 -17.86 19.13 -4.48
CA ALA A 27 -16.56 19.13 -5.13
C ALA A 27 -16.72 19.32 -6.65
N GLY A 28 -15.78 20.01 -7.30
CA GLY A 28 -15.79 20.21 -8.74
C GLY A 28 -14.59 20.99 -9.26
N HIS A 29 -14.67 21.44 -10.52
CA HIS A 29 -13.61 22.29 -11.12
C HIS A 29 -13.43 23.59 -10.34
N LEU A 30 -14.54 24.17 -9.86
CA LEU A 30 -14.55 25.16 -8.80
C LEU A 30 -15.25 24.53 -7.61
N GLY A 31 -14.78 24.80 -6.41
CA GLY A 31 -15.39 24.31 -5.18
C GLY A 31 -16.72 25.01 -4.86
N GLY A 32 -17.71 24.26 -4.39
CA GLY A 32 -19.05 24.77 -4.09
C GLY A 32 -19.07 25.49 -2.75
N GLN A 33 -19.92 26.50 -2.58
CA GLN A 33 -20.06 27.12 -1.26
C GLN A 33 -20.76 26.17 -0.29
N GLY A 34 -20.27 26.10 0.95
CA GLY A 34 -20.98 25.43 2.03
C GLY A 34 -22.29 26.13 2.41
N GLY A 35 -23.29 25.35 2.80
CA GLY A 35 -24.60 25.84 3.20
C GLY A 35 -24.55 26.58 4.53
N ALA A 36 -25.39 27.60 4.71
CA ALA A 36 -25.51 28.29 5.99
C ALA A 36 -26.17 27.39 7.04
N GLY A 37 -25.73 27.50 8.30
CA GLY A 37 -26.40 26.90 9.44
C GLY A 37 -27.74 27.57 9.72
N GLY A 38 -28.72 26.78 10.15
CA GLY A 38 -30.06 27.24 10.49
C GLY A 38 -30.07 28.08 11.77
N ALA A 39 -31.00 29.03 11.88
CA ALA A 39 -31.18 29.82 13.09
C ALA A 39 -32.05 29.08 14.13
N ALA A 40 -31.80 29.34 15.41
CA ALA A 40 -32.69 28.95 16.50
C ALA A 40 -33.77 30.02 16.77
N GLY A 41 -34.88 29.64 17.38
CA GLY A 41 -36.00 30.52 17.71
C GLY A 41 -35.81 31.34 19.00
N LEU A 42 -36.51 30.96 20.08
CA LEU A 42 -36.40 31.65 21.38
C LEU A 42 -35.29 31.03 22.23
N ILE A 43 -35.25 29.69 22.30
CA ILE A 43 -34.27 28.93 23.05
C ILE A 43 -33.68 27.83 22.16
N GLY A 44 -32.35 27.83 21.99
CA GLY A 44 -31.62 26.84 21.18
C GLY A 44 -30.36 27.40 20.53
N GLY A 45 -29.45 26.54 20.11
CA GLY A 45 -28.20 26.95 19.45
C GLY A 45 -28.37 27.13 17.94
N GLY A 46 -27.59 28.03 17.35
CA GLY A 46 -27.48 28.12 15.90
C GLY A 46 -26.81 26.87 15.31
N GLY A 47 -27.25 26.48 14.12
CA GLY A 47 -26.64 25.36 13.40
C GLY A 47 -25.24 25.70 12.87
N ALA A 48 -24.38 24.70 12.70
CA ALA A 48 -23.07 24.91 12.09
C ALA A 48 -23.19 25.24 10.59
N GLY A 49 -22.31 26.09 10.07
CA GLY A 49 -22.14 26.27 8.63
C GLY A 49 -21.47 25.05 7.99
N GLY A 50 -21.89 24.69 6.78
CA GLY A 50 -21.29 23.59 6.03
C GLY A 50 -19.92 23.95 5.45
N PRO A 51 -19.00 22.99 5.25
CA PRO A 51 -17.70 23.24 4.63
C PRO A 51 -17.85 23.60 3.15
N GLY A 52 -16.91 24.38 2.62
CA GLY A 52 -16.77 24.59 1.19
C GLY A 52 -16.31 23.31 0.47
N GLY A 53 -16.70 23.16 -0.78
CA GLY A 53 -16.35 22.01 -1.61
C GLY A 53 -14.93 22.11 -2.19
N LEU A 54 -14.25 20.97 -2.31
CA LEU A 54 -12.90 20.89 -2.87
C LEU A 54 -12.87 21.32 -4.34
N SER A 55 -11.74 21.93 -4.74
CA SER A 55 -11.51 22.37 -6.11
C SER A 55 -10.45 21.56 -6.82
N ALA A 56 -10.79 21.14 -8.03
CA ALA A 56 -10.00 20.28 -8.89
C ALA A 56 -9.18 20.98 -9.97
N GLY A 57 -9.56 22.20 -10.34
CA GLY A 57 -8.92 22.96 -11.41
C GLY A 57 -9.02 24.47 -11.20
N GLY A 58 -9.24 24.92 -9.97
CA GLY A 58 -9.57 26.32 -9.70
C GLY A 58 -9.65 26.68 -8.22
N THR A 59 -10.48 27.67 -7.89
CA THR A 59 -10.62 28.18 -6.51
C THR A 59 -11.44 27.26 -5.62
N GLY A 60 -10.99 27.07 -4.38
CA GLY A 60 -11.71 26.32 -3.35
C GLY A 60 -13.04 26.97 -2.97
N GLY A 61 -14.03 26.16 -2.57
CA GLY A 61 -15.35 26.65 -2.17
C GLY A 61 -15.29 27.38 -0.83
N ALA A 62 -16.05 28.47 -0.67
CA ALA A 62 -16.11 29.16 0.61
C ALA A 62 -16.97 28.38 1.63
N GLY A 63 -16.62 28.50 2.91
CA GLY A 63 -17.38 27.92 4.00
C GLY A 63 -18.72 28.62 4.24
N GLY A 64 -19.71 27.85 4.68
CA GLY A 64 -21.03 28.34 5.06
C GLY A 64 -21.00 29.11 6.39
N TYR A 65 -21.94 30.03 6.57
CA TYR A 65 -22.03 30.80 7.80
C TYR A 65 -22.68 30.02 8.94
N GLY A 66 -22.28 30.31 10.17
CA GLY A 66 -22.94 29.78 11.35
C GLY A 66 -24.33 30.39 11.55
N GLY A 67 -25.27 29.58 12.03
CA GLY A 67 -26.63 30.01 12.32
C GLY A 67 -26.72 30.89 13.56
N LEU A 68 -27.75 31.74 13.63
CA LEU A 68 -28.00 32.57 14.81
C LEU A 68 -28.48 31.73 15.99
N GLY A 69 -27.98 32.06 17.19
CA GLY A 69 -28.48 31.52 18.44
C GLY A 69 -29.87 32.04 18.79
N GLY A 70 -30.56 31.34 19.69
CA GLY A 70 -31.90 31.70 20.15
C GLY A 70 -31.95 33.11 20.72
N SER A 71 -33.03 33.82 20.42
CA SER A 71 -33.19 35.23 20.77
C SER A 71 -33.15 35.53 22.29
N LEU A 72 -33.54 34.57 23.14
CA LEU A 72 -33.43 34.67 24.59
C LEU A 72 -32.22 33.91 25.14
N LEU A 73 -32.05 32.65 24.74
CA LEU A 73 -30.97 31.79 25.22
C LEU A 73 -30.48 30.86 24.11
N GLY A 74 -29.23 31.03 23.70
CA GLY A 74 -28.63 30.21 22.66
C GLY A 74 -27.32 30.77 22.12
N SER A 75 -26.32 29.91 21.99
CA SER A 75 -25.07 30.25 21.32
C SER A 75 -25.25 30.27 19.80
N GLY A 76 -24.52 31.14 19.11
CA GLY A 76 -24.41 31.09 17.67
C GLY A 76 -23.64 29.85 17.19
N GLY A 77 -23.99 29.36 16.01
CA GLY A 77 -23.34 28.20 15.42
C GLY A 77 -21.94 28.53 14.89
N PRO A 78 -20.98 27.59 14.90
CA PRO A 78 -19.69 27.80 14.24
C PRO A 78 -19.87 27.88 12.72
N ALA A 79 -18.99 28.60 12.03
CA ALA A 79 -18.98 28.63 10.57
C ALA A 79 -18.26 27.41 9.97
N GLY A 80 -18.54 27.14 8.70
CA GLY A 80 -17.83 26.12 7.92
C GLY A 80 -16.48 26.63 7.42
N PRO A 81 -15.49 25.74 7.27
CA PRO A 81 -14.20 26.07 6.65
C PRO A 81 -14.32 26.28 5.14
N GLY A 82 -13.42 27.07 4.57
CA GLY A 82 -13.21 27.12 3.12
C GLY A 82 -12.35 25.96 2.64
N ALA A 83 -12.53 25.56 1.38
CA ALA A 83 -11.88 24.39 0.80
C ALA A 83 -10.51 24.72 0.18
N GLU A 84 -9.70 23.68 0.02
CA GLU A 84 -8.43 23.75 -0.69
C GLU A 84 -8.61 24.06 -2.19
N ALA A 85 -7.63 24.77 -2.75
CA ALA A 85 -7.53 25.08 -4.16
C ALA A 85 -6.39 24.30 -4.85
N THR A 86 -6.56 24.08 -6.15
CA THR A 86 -5.53 23.53 -7.04
C THR A 86 -4.32 24.48 -7.11
N PRO A 87 -3.09 23.99 -7.40
CA PRO A 87 -1.91 24.86 -7.53
C PRO A 87 -2.15 26.10 -8.39
N GLY A 88 -1.69 27.25 -7.91
CA GLY A 88 -1.84 28.56 -8.58
C GLY A 88 -3.20 29.25 -8.41
N HIS A 89 -4.13 28.67 -7.64
CA HIS A 89 -5.46 29.26 -7.42
C HIS A 89 -5.73 29.57 -5.94
N SER A 90 -6.72 30.41 -5.67
CA SER A 90 -7.05 30.83 -4.30
C SER A 90 -7.89 29.81 -3.54
N GLY A 91 -7.48 29.51 -2.31
CA GLY A 91 -8.28 28.73 -1.37
C GLY A 91 -9.61 29.42 -1.04
N GLY A 92 -10.61 28.64 -0.64
CA GLY A 92 -11.91 29.16 -0.26
C GLY A 92 -11.84 29.95 1.06
N ASN A 93 -12.59 31.04 1.18
CA ASN A 93 -12.67 31.76 2.45
C ASN A 93 -13.46 30.97 3.49
N GLY A 94 -13.09 31.12 4.76
CA GLY A 94 -13.89 30.59 5.86
C GLY A 94 -15.20 31.36 6.06
N GLY A 95 -16.24 30.67 6.54
CA GLY A 95 -17.52 31.30 6.84
C GLY A 95 -17.48 32.20 8.08
N ILE A 96 -18.45 33.10 8.22
CA ILE A 96 -18.63 33.92 9.42
C ILE A 96 -19.37 33.13 10.50
N GLY A 97 -18.89 33.23 11.75
CA GLY A 97 -19.53 32.60 12.90
C GLY A 97 -20.91 33.21 13.20
N GLY A 98 -21.86 32.37 13.63
CA GLY A 98 -23.19 32.81 14.01
C GLY A 98 -23.16 33.60 15.32
N SER A 99 -24.02 34.61 15.47
CA SER A 99 -24.06 35.42 16.69
C SER A 99 -25.14 34.92 17.67
N ALA A 100 -24.92 35.15 18.96
CA ALA A 100 -25.95 35.05 19.99
C ALA A 100 -26.60 36.42 20.22
N LEU A 101 -27.85 36.46 20.68
CA LEU A 101 -28.59 37.71 20.88
C LEU A 101 -28.53 38.22 22.33
N LEU A 102 -29.15 37.50 23.28
CA LEU A 102 -29.24 37.94 24.68
C LEU A 102 -28.29 37.17 25.60
N ILE A 103 -28.42 35.84 25.66
CA ILE A 103 -27.54 34.96 26.45
C ILE A 103 -27.01 33.83 25.55
N GLY A 104 -25.69 33.69 25.46
CA GLY A 104 -25.02 32.65 24.69
C GLY A 104 -23.73 33.15 24.05
N ASN A 105 -22.84 32.24 23.68
CA ASN A 105 -21.58 32.60 23.04
C ASN A 105 -21.76 32.82 21.54
N GLY A 106 -20.92 33.68 20.95
CA GLY A 106 -20.76 33.75 19.51
C GLY A 106 -20.09 32.49 18.97
N GLY A 107 -20.46 32.12 17.75
CA GLY A 107 -19.83 31.03 17.02
C GLY A 107 -18.47 31.44 16.44
N ASN A 108 -17.58 30.47 16.28
CA ASN A 108 -16.27 30.69 15.69
C ASN A 108 -16.36 30.94 14.17
N GLY A 109 -15.44 31.76 13.66
CA GLY A 109 -15.23 31.90 12.23
C GLY A 109 -14.65 30.62 11.62
N GLY A 110 -14.98 30.36 10.36
CA GLY A 110 -14.47 29.22 9.61
C GLY A 110 -13.02 29.44 9.19
N ASN A 111 -12.26 28.36 9.04
CA ASN A 111 -10.88 28.46 8.59
C ASN A 111 -10.78 28.81 7.11
N GLY A 112 -9.69 29.46 6.71
CA GLY A 112 -9.38 29.71 5.31
C GLY A 112 -8.80 28.46 4.65
N GLY A 113 -9.26 28.15 3.44
CA GLY A 113 -8.76 27.04 2.64
C GLY A 113 -7.34 27.27 2.14
N TYR A 114 -6.59 26.17 1.93
CA TYR A 114 -5.20 26.24 1.49
C TYR A 114 -5.03 26.62 0.02
N SER A 115 -3.87 27.20 -0.30
CA SER A 115 -3.33 27.45 -1.63
C SER A 115 -1.81 27.33 -1.60
N THR A 116 -1.21 26.83 -2.69
CA THR A 116 0.25 26.73 -2.83
C THR A 116 0.98 28.07 -2.85
N THR A 117 0.26 29.18 -2.98
CA THR A 117 0.83 30.53 -2.91
C THR A 117 0.28 31.24 -1.68
N LEU A 118 1.17 31.72 -0.80
CA LEU A 118 0.79 32.29 0.51
C LEU A 118 -0.23 33.45 0.41
N ASN A 119 -0.14 34.29 -0.62
CA ASN A 119 -1.08 35.41 -0.84
C ASN A 119 -2.44 34.98 -1.43
N LEU A 120 -2.58 33.70 -1.79
CA LEU A 120 -3.79 33.09 -2.32
C LEU A 120 -4.47 32.16 -1.29
N LEU A 121 -3.97 32.10 -0.04
CA LEU A 121 -4.68 31.42 1.03
C LEU A 121 -6.07 32.01 1.21
N GLY A 122 -7.04 31.13 1.45
CA GLY A 122 -8.38 31.52 1.86
C GLY A 122 -8.31 32.40 3.10
N ARG A 123 -9.09 33.48 3.12
CA ARG A 123 -9.14 34.36 4.27
C ARG A 123 -9.91 33.66 5.40
N PRO A 124 -9.42 33.74 6.64
CA PRO A 124 -10.19 33.21 7.75
C PRO A 124 -11.49 33.98 7.95
N GLY A 125 -12.52 33.24 8.33
CA GLY A 125 -13.83 33.77 8.64
C GLY A 125 -13.84 34.60 9.92
N THR A 126 -14.72 35.59 9.97
CA THR A 126 -14.87 36.46 11.13
C THR A 126 -15.75 35.82 12.21
N ILE A 127 -15.66 36.37 13.41
CA ILE A 127 -16.33 35.84 14.61
C ILE A 127 -17.83 36.14 14.62
N GLY A 128 -18.58 35.28 15.30
CA GLY A 128 -19.90 35.62 15.82
C GLY A 128 -19.79 36.40 17.13
N THR A 129 -20.70 37.35 17.37
CA THR A 129 -20.73 38.10 18.62
C THR A 129 -21.44 37.32 19.72
N GLY A 130 -20.94 37.44 20.96
CA GLY A 130 -21.62 36.94 22.15
C GLY A 130 -22.91 37.70 22.45
N GLY A 131 -23.79 37.08 23.23
CA GLY A 131 -25.04 37.67 23.68
C GLY A 131 -24.78 38.92 24.53
N TRP A 132 -25.62 39.94 24.34
CA TRP A 132 -25.43 41.25 24.98
C TRP A 132 -25.41 41.20 26.51
N LEU A 133 -26.17 40.29 27.13
CA LEU A 133 -26.24 40.16 28.59
C LEU A 133 -25.13 39.25 29.14
N ILE A 134 -24.98 38.06 28.56
CA ILE A 134 -23.95 37.07 28.94
C ILE A 134 -23.51 36.31 27.68
N GLY A 135 -22.23 36.36 27.37
CA GLY A 135 -21.65 35.56 26.29
C GLY A 135 -20.30 36.08 25.81
N ASP A 136 -19.40 35.16 25.48
CA ASP A 136 -18.13 35.48 24.84
C ASP A 136 -18.30 35.58 23.32
N ASN A 137 -17.47 36.40 22.67
CA ASN A 137 -17.36 36.37 21.21
C ASN A 137 -16.69 35.07 20.76
N GLY A 138 -17.00 34.63 19.55
CA GLY A 138 -16.25 33.55 18.91
C GLY A 138 -14.81 33.96 18.63
N ILE A 139 -14.00 33.00 18.20
CA ILE A 139 -12.63 33.25 17.69
C ILE A 139 -12.61 33.29 16.16
N PRO A 140 -11.71 34.07 15.53
CA PRO A 140 -11.56 34.06 14.08
C PRO A 140 -11.11 32.68 13.60
N GLY A 141 -11.40 32.35 12.34
CA GLY A 141 -10.75 31.20 11.72
C GLY A 141 -9.23 31.38 11.66
N LEU A 142 -8.51 30.31 11.37
CA LEU A 142 -7.08 30.34 11.06
C LEU A 142 -6.83 29.99 9.58
N PRO A 143 -5.73 30.47 8.97
CA PRO A 143 -5.24 29.93 7.71
C PRO A 143 -4.77 28.49 7.94
N MET A 144 -5.12 27.58 7.02
CA MET A 144 -4.69 26.19 7.09
C MET A 144 -3.36 25.95 6.39
N SER A 145 -2.65 24.92 6.81
CA SER A 145 -1.48 24.34 6.14
C SER A 145 -1.84 23.77 4.77
N PRO A 146 -0.85 23.51 3.89
CA PRO A 146 -0.98 22.49 2.85
C PRO A 146 -1.47 21.18 3.40
N ASN A 147 -1.94 20.30 2.50
CA ASN A 147 -2.02 18.88 2.80
C ASN A 147 -0.65 18.40 3.33
N LEU A 148 -0.64 17.86 4.54
CA LEU A 148 0.56 17.36 5.22
C LEU A 148 0.85 15.89 4.91
N LEU A 149 -0.01 15.24 4.12
CA LEU A 149 0.21 13.87 3.63
C LEU A 149 0.98 13.89 2.31
N VAL A 150 2.01 13.07 2.23
CA VAL A 150 2.75 12.84 0.98
C VAL A 150 1.97 11.86 0.12
N ASN A 151 1.86 12.15 -1.18
CA ASN A 151 1.23 11.24 -2.14
C ASN A 151 -0.19 10.78 -1.71
N GLY A 152 -0.98 11.68 -1.12
CA GLY A 152 -2.36 11.39 -0.67
C GLY A 152 -3.35 11.14 -1.82
N SER A 153 -2.98 11.52 -3.04
CA SER A 153 -3.70 11.25 -4.29
C SER A 153 -3.10 10.08 -5.09
N PHE A 154 -2.10 9.36 -4.55
CA PHE A 154 -1.55 8.13 -5.14
C PHE A 154 -0.99 8.23 -6.58
N GLU A 155 -0.60 9.44 -7.02
CA GLU A 155 -0.08 9.68 -8.38
C GLU A 155 1.40 9.33 -8.55
N PHE A 156 2.15 9.17 -7.46
CA PHE A 156 3.50 8.63 -7.49
C PHE A 156 3.43 7.13 -7.22
N ALA A 157 3.21 6.33 -8.26
CA ALA A 157 3.07 4.88 -8.17
C ALA A 157 3.38 4.16 -9.50
N SER A 158 3.72 2.88 -9.42
CA SER A 158 3.64 1.95 -10.55
C SER A 158 2.44 1.04 -10.30
N PRO A 159 1.23 1.47 -10.72
CA PRO A 159 -0.02 0.90 -10.23
C PRO A 159 -0.32 -0.46 -10.85
N SER A 160 -1.16 -1.26 -10.19
CA SER A 160 -1.70 -2.50 -10.75
C SER A 160 -2.73 -2.17 -11.82
N THR A 161 -2.42 -2.48 -13.07
CA THR A 161 -3.30 -2.24 -14.22
C THR A 161 -4.49 -3.18 -14.30
N THR A 162 -4.58 -4.15 -13.38
CA THR A 162 -5.70 -5.09 -13.24
C THR A 162 -6.45 -4.89 -11.93
N GLY A 163 -5.82 -4.24 -10.94
CA GLY A 163 -6.28 -4.11 -9.57
C GLY A 163 -6.07 -5.35 -8.70
N PHE A 164 -5.77 -6.52 -9.26
CA PHE A 164 -5.64 -7.78 -8.51
C PHE A 164 -4.22 -8.06 -8.00
N SER A 165 -3.35 -7.06 -8.02
CA SER A 165 -1.98 -7.17 -7.53
C SER A 165 -1.71 -6.08 -6.51
N SER A 166 -1.11 -6.45 -5.39
CA SER A 166 -0.54 -5.50 -4.45
C SER A 166 0.70 -4.85 -5.06
N VAL A 167 0.87 -3.55 -4.79
CA VAL A 167 1.97 -2.73 -5.29
C VAL A 167 2.52 -1.88 -4.17
N THR A 168 3.74 -1.40 -4.34
CA THR A 168 4.34 -0.44 -3.40
C THR A 168 3.48 0.82 -3.35
N VAL A 169 3.31 1.38 -2.14
CA VAL A 169 2.58 2.63 -1.90
C VAL A 169 3.59 3.70 -1.45
N PRO A 170 4.24 4.45 -2.37
CA PRO A 170 5.32 5.36 -2.01
C PRO A 170 4.89 6.42 -1.00
N GLY A 171 5.67 6.53 0.08
CA GLY A 171 5.44 7.48 1.17
C GLY A 171 4.50 6.96 2.28
N TRP A 172 3.97 5.75 2.16
CA TRP A 172 3.04 5.18 3.12
C TRP A 172 3.60 3.90 3.78
N THR A 173 3.38 3.75 5.08
CA THR A 173 3.58 2.48 5.78
C THR A 173 2.38 1.57 5.54
N VAL A 174 2.62 0.32 5.17
CA VAL A 174 1.58 -0.62 4.73
C VAL A 174 1.38 -1.75 5.75
N THR A 175 0.14 -2.21 5.92
CA THR A 175 -0.20 -3.52 6.51
C THR A 175 -1.08 -4.32 5.54
N GLY A 176 -0.89 -5.64 5.47
CA GLY A 176 -1.59 -6.48 4.49
C GLY A 176 -1.22 -6.10 3.04
N THR A 177 -2.04 -6.43 2.05
CA THR A 177 -1.72 -6.31 0.62
C THR A 177 -2.62 -5.29 -0.11
N PRO A 178 -2.61 -3.98 0.26
CA PRO A 178 -3.35 -2.98 -0.49
C PRO A 178 -2.71 -2.77 -1.87
N THR A 179 -3.41 -2.03 -2.72
CA THR A 179 -2.96 -1.76 -4.09
C THR A 179 -3.21 -0.31 -4.48
N ILE A 180 -2.63 0.11 -5.59
CA ILE A 180 -2.94 1.34 -6.31
C ILE A 180 -3.42 0.94 -7.70
N VAL A 181 -4.57 1.47 -8.10
CA VAL A 181 -5.25 1.09 -9.35
C VAL A 181 -5.50 2.34 -10.19
N PRO A 182 -5.28 2.30 -11.51
CA PRO A 182 -5.69 3.39 -12.40
C PRO A 182 -7.21 3.49 -12.49
N TYR A 183 -7.73 4.71 -12.59
CA TYR A 183 -9.12 4.93 -12.99
C TYR A 183 -9.40 4.32 -14.37
N GLY A 184 -10.57 3.72 -14.55
CA GLY A 184 -10.97 3.07 -15.80
C GLY A 184 -10.42 1.65 -16.00
N THR A 185 -9.69 1.11 -15.03
CA THR A 185 -9.22 -0.27 -15.06
C THR A 185 -10.39 -1.24 -15.25
N PRO A 186 -10.36 -2.07 -16.31
CA PRO A 186 -11.43 -3.03 -16.55
C PRO A 186 -11.34 -4.19 -15.56
N LEU A 187 -12.49 -4.79 -15.25
CA LEU A 187 -12.50 -5.98 -14.39
C LEU A 187 -12.03 -7.19 -15.20
N THR A 188 -10.86 -7.71 -14.84
CA THR A 188 -10.33 -8.99 -15.33
C THR A 188 -9.95 -9.82 -14.12
N TYR A 189 -10.50 -11.02 -14.01
CA TYR A 189 -10.18 -11.91 -12.89
C TYR A 189 -8.87 -12.65 -13.13
N PRO A 190 -8.08 -12.91 -12.09
CA PRO A 190 -6.93 -13.79 -12.17
C PRO A 190 -7.32 -15.16 -12.73
N SER A 191 -6.52 -15.69 -13.64
CA SER A 191 -6.71 -17.01 -14.22
C SER A 191 -5.70 -17.99 -13.67
N PRO A 192 -6.11 -19.18 -13.19
CA PRO A 192 -5.19 -20.23 -12.74
C PRO A 192 -4.53 -20.97 -13.91
N THR A 193 -4.80 -20.58 -15.16
CA THR A 193 -4.26 -21.24 -16.36
C THR A 193 -3.36 -20.29 -17.14
N SER A 194 -2.76 -20.80 -18.21
CA SER A 194 -1.91 -19.99 -19.11
C SER A 194 -2.67 -19.05 -20.04
N THR A 195 -4.00 -19.05 -19.96
CA THR A 195 -4.86 -18.17 -20.75
C THR A 195 -5.60 -17.20 -19.85
N PRO A 196 -5.63 -15.89 -20.17
CA PRO A 196 -6.39 -14.93 -19.39
C PRO A 196 -7.89 -15.20 -19.49
N PHE A 197 -8.63 -14.90 -18.42
CA PHE A 197 -10.09 -14.84 -18.51
C PHE A 197 -10.54 -13.65 -19.36
N PRO A 198 -11.73 -13.72 -19.99
CA PRO A 198 -12.28 -12.57 -20.72
C PRO A 198 -12.44 -11.35 -19.83
N THR A 199 -11.94 -10.21 -20.28
CA THR A 199 -12.17 -8.92 -19.63
C THR A 199 -13.64 -8.53 -19.71
N VAL A 200 -14.22 -8.13 -18.57
CA VAL A 200 -15.60 -7.67 -18.53
C VAL A 200 -15.71 -6.31 -19.22
N PRO A 201 -16.61 -6.11 -20.20
CA PRO A 201 -16.71 -4.85 -20.91
C PRO A 201 -17.06 -3.66 -20.00
N ASN A 202 -16.27 -2.58 -20.07
CA ASN A 202 -16.42 -1.40 -19.22
C ASN A 202 -17.80 -0.72 -19.30
N PHE A 203 -18.51 -0.83 -20.43
CA PHE A 203 -19.84 -0.23 -20.58
C PHE A 203 -20.91 -0.87 -19.68
N LEU A 204 -20.63 -2.03 -19.10
CA LEU A 204 -21.52 -2.69 -18.13
C LEU A 204 -21.44 -2.05 -16.73
N GLY A 205 -20.49 -1.14 -16.49
CA GLY A 205 -20.32 -0.47 -15.19
C GLY A 205 -19.85 -1.40 -14.07
N LEU A 206 -19.29 -2.56 -14.42
CA LEU A 206 -18.79 -3.59 -13.50
C LEU A 206 -17.28 -3.49 -13.27
N GLY A 207 -16.61 -2.49 -13.86
CA GLY A 207 -15.18 -2.25 -13.67
C GLY A 207 -14.84 -1.53 -12.37
N PHE A 208 -13.57 -1.22 -12.20
CA PHE A 208 -13.11 -0.27 -11.19
C PHE A 208 -13.68 1.14 -11.47
N PRO A 209 -13.63 2.08 -10.50
CA PRO A 209 -14.03 3.47 -10.70
C PRO A 209 -13.55 4.02 -12.05
N GLY A 210 -14.50 4.40 -12.91
CA GLY A 210 -14.22 4.67 -14.32
C GLY A 210 -13.71 6.08 -14.61
N ASN A 211 -14.37 7.09 -14.04
CA ASN A 211 -13.98 8.48 -14.21
C ASN A 211 -13.46 9.03 -12.89
N PRO A 212 -12.26 9.63 -12.86
CA PRO A 212 -11.78 10.31 -11.68
C PRO A 212 -12.74 11.45 -11.32
N ALA A 213 -12.98 11.64 -10.03
CA ALA A 213 -13.58 12.88 -9.58
C ALA A 213 -12.66 14.04 -10.00
N PRO A 214 -13.17 15.25 -10.24
CA PRO A 214 -12.30 16.38 -10.49
C PRO A 214 -11.22 16.47 -9.39
N GLY A 215 -9.94 16.45 -9.78
CA GLY A 215 -8.79 16.59 -8.87
C GLY A 215 -8.26 15.27 -8.31
N ALA A 216 -8.88 14.13 -8.63
CA ALA A 216 -8.50 12.76 -8.22
C ALA A 216 -7.33 12.16 -9.02
N GLY A 217 -6.74 12.92 -9.94
CA GLY A 217 -5.63 12.41 -10.76
C GLY A 217 -6.02 11.20 -11.62
N SER A 218 -5.08 10.26 -11.74
CA SER A 218 -5.17 9.06 -12.59
C SER A 218 -5.29 7.77 -11.78
N ASN A 219 -4.97 7.78 -10.49
CA ASN A 219 -4.86 6.60 -9.66
C ASN A 219 -5.63 6.74 -8.36
N PHE A 220 -5.95 5.63 -7.72
CA PHE A 220 -6.53 5.59 -6.38
C PHE A 220 -6.02 4.37 -5.63
N ALA A 221 -6.09 4.40 -4.29
CA ALA A 221 -5.75 3.24 -3.46
C ALA A 221 -6.96 2.29 -3.32
N GLY A 222 -6.68 0.99 -3.38
CA GLY A 222 -7.66 -0.07 -3.18
C GLY A 222 -7.25 -1.01 -2.06
N GLY A 223 -8.24 -1.68 -1.47
CA GLY A 223 -8.04 -2.68 -0.42
C GLY A 223 -7.20 -3.87 -0.87
N GLY A 224 -7.14 -4.12 -2.18
CA GLY A 224 -6.23 -5.07 -2.80
C GLY A 224 -6.77 -6.50 -2.85
N PRO A 225 -5.93 -7.43 -3.34
CA PRO A 225 -6.34 -8.81 -3.58
C PRO A 225 -6.91 -9.50 -2.33
N VAL A 226 -6.46 -9.23 -1.10
CA VAL A 226 -6.96 -9.97 0.09
C VAL A 226 -6.81 -9.20 1.41
N ALA A 227 -7.68 -9.58 2.35
CA ALA A 227 -7.75 -9.22 3.76
C ALA A 227 -7.96 -7.74 4.06
N THR A 228 -8.21 -7.44 5.33
CA THR A 228 -8.17 -6.06 5.79
C THR A 228 -6.73 -5.56 5.72
N SER A 229 -6.52 -4.52 4.92
CA SER A 229 -5.24 -3.85 4.76
C SER A 229 -5.33 -2.41 5.26
N SER A 230 -4.17 -1.79 5.48
CA SER A 230 -4.13 -0.37 5.81
C SER A 230 -2.88 0.30 5.26
N ILE A 231 -2.98 1.60 5.07
CA ILE A 231 -1.86 2.49 4.77
C ILE A 231 -1.85 3.61 5.82
N SER A 232 -0.67 3.99 6.29
CA SER A 232 -0.52 5.07 7.27
C SER A 232 0.66 6.01 7.00
N GLN A 233 0.53 7.26 7.43
CA GLN A 233 1.59 8.26 7.44
C GLN A 233 1.65 8.96 8.79
N THR A 234 2.88 9.16 9.28
CA THR A 234 3.13 9.97 10.48
C THR A 234 3.48 11.39 10.07
N VAL A 235 2.67 12.35 10.50
CA VAL A 235 2.86 13.78 10.29
C VAL A 235 3.51 14.39 11.54
N ASN A 236 4.66 15.04 11.36
CA ASN A 236 5.35 15.76 12.42
C ASN A 236 4.70 17.14 12.64
N LEU A 237 4.21 17.39 13.87
CA LEU A 237 3.56 18.63 14.27
C LEU A 237 4.39 19.42 15.31
N ALA A 238 5.65 19.02 15.55
CA ALA A 238 6.50 19.61 16.58
C ALA A 238 6.64 21.13 16.45
N ALA A 239 6.75 21.64 15.22
CA ALA A 239 6.86 23.07 14.93
C ALA A 239 5.60 23.87 15.32
N ALA A 240 4.43 23.23 15.32
CA ALA A 240 3.14 23.87 15.68
C ALA A 240 2.78 23.69 17.16
N THR A 241 3.59 23.01 17.97
CA THR A 241 3.28 22.66 19.37
C THR A 241 2.93 23.87 20.24
N ALA A 242 3.63 25.00 20.06
CA ALA A 242 3.33 26.23 20.80
C ALA A 242 1.90 26.73 20.53
N ASN A 243 1.47 26.68 19.26
CA ASN A 243 0.12 27.02 18.86
C ASN A 243 -0.87 25.94 19.34
N ILE A 244 -0.57 24.65 19.15
CA ILE A 244 -1.43 23.54 19.57
C ILE A 244 -1.74 23.61 21.08
N ASN A 245 -0.75 24.02 21.90
CA ASN A 245 -0.89 24.13 23.34
C ASN A 245 -1.80 25.29 23.80
N THR A 246 -2.23 26.19 22.92
CA THR A 246 -3.31 27.14 23.24
C THR A 246 -4.68 26.46 23.30
N GLY A 247 -4.79 25.22 22.79
CA GLY A 247 -6.04 24.49 22.68
C GLY A 247 -6.98 25.04 21.61
N THR A 248 -6.46 25.82 20.65
CA THR A 248 -7.29 26.45 19.60
C THR A 248 -6.90 26.06 18.18
N VAL A 249 -5.87 25.25 17.97
CA VAL A 249 -5.41 24.90 16.61
C VAL A 249 -6.37 23.91 15.96
N PRO A 250 -7.03 24.28 14.86
CA PRO A 250 -7.92 23.39 14.15
C PRO A 250 -7.16 22.39 13.29
N TYR A 251 -7.82 21.30 12.93
CA TYR A 251 -7.41 20.42 11.85
C TYR A 251 -8.60 20.11 10.95
N THR A 252 -8.31 19.71 9.71
CA THR A 252 -9.28 19.10 8.79
C THR A 252 -8.67 17.81 8.22
N LEU A 253 -9.42 16.72 8.31
CA LEU A 253 -9.12 15.45 7.65
C LEU A 253 -10.19 15.21 6.58
N SER A 254 -9.78 14.97 5.34
CA SER A 254 -10.70 14.72 4.23
C SER A 254 -10.19 13.65 3.26
N GLY A 255 -11.08 13.10 2.45
CA GLY A 255 -10.74 12.15 1.41
C GLY A 255 -11.94 11.74 0.57
N LEU A 256 -11.67 11.15 -0.60
CA LEU A 256 -12.64 10.43 -1.40
C LEU A 256 -12.64 8.97 -0.93
N LEU A 257 -13.73 8.54 -0.29
CA LEU A 257 -13.86 7.15 0.17
C LEU A 257 -14.88 6.43 -0.70
N GLY A 258 -14.57 5.22 -1.10
CA GLY A 258 -15.36 4.52 -2.10
C GLY A 258 -15.53 3.04 -1.84
N GLY A 259 -16.26 2.42 -2.75
CA GLY A 259 -16.36 0.98 -2.80
C GLY A 259 -16.92 0.46 -4.11
N TYR A 260 -16.94 -0.86 -4.25
CA TYR A 260 -17.38 -1.58 -5.44
C TYR A 260 -18.83 -2.05 -5.30
N LEU A 261 -19.69 -1.70 -6.26
CA LEU A 261 -21.10 -2.13 -6.36
C LEU A 261 -21.80 -2.32 -4.99
N LEU A 262 -22.29 -3.53 -4.71
CA LEU A 262 -22.96 -3.93 -3.47
C LEU A 262 -22.00 -4.59 -2.46
N ASP A 263 -20.69 -4.56 -2.70
CA ASP A 263 -19.69 -5.06 -1.74
C ASP A 263 -19.79 -4.23 -0.44
N PRO A 264 -20.00 -4.87 0.72
CA PRO A 264 -20.08 -4.20 2.02
C PRO A 264 -18.71 -3.81 2.60
N SER A 265 -17.61 -4.15 1.92
CA SER A 265 -16.27 -3.68 2.25
C SER A 265 -16.23 -2.16 2.23
N SER A 266 -15.44 -1.56 3.12
CA SER A 266 -15.46 -0.10 3.31
C SER A 266 -14.13 0.45 3.77
N THR A 267 -13.84 1.67 3.34
CA THR A 267 -12.70 2.44 3.82
C THR A 267 -13.10 3.35 4.98
N THR A 268 -12.27 3.40 6.02
CA THR A 268 -12.29 4.46 7.05
C THR A 268 -10.93 5.13 7.09
N VAL A 269 -10.87 6.45 7.29
CA VAL A 269 -9.60 7.16 7.52
C VAL A 269 -9.64 7.81 8.88
N GLN A 270 -8.63 7.57 9.70
CA GLN A 270 -8.50 8.07 11.05
C GLN A 270 -7.20 8.85 11.21
N VAL A 271 -7.29 10.03 11.82
CA VAL A 271 -6.14 10.71 12.42
C VAL A 271 -6.08 10.38 13.90
N THR A 272 -4.90 9.98 14.39
CA THR A 272 -4.60 9.75 15.80
C THR A 272 -3.54 10.76 16.25
N PHE A 273 -3.88 11.60 17.22
CA PHE A 273 -2.97 12.61 17.76
C PHE A 273 -2.17 12.04 18.90
N LEU A 274 -0.84 12.10 18.82
CA LEU A 274 0.07 11.55 19.82
C LEU A 274 0.91 12.65 20.47
N ASN A 275 1.26 12.45 21.74
CA ASN A 275 2.26 13.27 22.42
C ASN A 275 3.69 12.82 22.07
N GLY A 276 4.69 13.52 22.62
CA GLY A 276 6.11 13.22 22.35
C GLY A 276 6.61 11.84 22.82
N ASN A 277 5.81 11.12 23.61
CA ASN A 277 6.08 9.74 24.03
C ASN A 277 5.29 8.70 23.21
N GLY A 278 4.57 9.12 22.16
CA GLY A 278 3.74 8.23 21.34
C GLY A 278 2.39 7.85 21.95
N VAL A 279 1.97 8.49 23.06
CA VAL A 279 0.68 8.20 23.70
C VAL A 279 -0.44 8.95 22.99
N ALA A 280 -1.53 8.26 22.67
CA ALA A 280 -2.71 8.86 22.05
C ALA A 280 -3.44 9.83 22.98
N LEU A 281 -3.68 11.04 22.47
CA LEU A 281 -4.40 12.12 23.15
C LEU A 281 -5.81 12.33 22.59
N GLY A 282 -6.06 11.89 21.37
CA GLY A 282 -7.36 12.00 20.72
C GLY A 282 -7.34 11.48 19.30
N THR A 283 -8.51 11.35 18.70
CA THR A 283 -8.70 10.87 17.32
C THR A 283 -9.76 11.67 16.59
N GLY A 284 -9.71 11.61 15.26
CA GLY A 284 -10.76 12.07 14.35
C GLY A 284 -10.88 11.10 13.18
N SER A 285 -12.07 10.87 12.65
CA SER A 285 -12.27 9.88 11.59
C SER A 285 -13.31 10.30 10.57
N ILE A 286 -13.09 9.87 9.33
CA ILE A 286 -14.02 10.00 8.20
C ILE A 286 -14.39 8.61 7.66
N GLY A 287 -15.62 8.47 7.17
CA GLY A 287 -16.18 7.19 6.71
C GLY A 287 -16.90 6.41 7.84
N PRO A 288 -17.33 5.16 7.56
CA PRO A 288 -17.22 4.49 6.27
C PRO A 288 -18.12 5.10 5.19
N VAL A 289 -17.86 4.79 3.93
CA VAL A 289 -18.82 5.00 2.84
C VAL A 289 -19.51 3.68 2.56
N SER A 290 -20.80 3.63 2.85
CA SER A 290 -21.63 2.43 2.69
C SER A 290 -22.09 2.25 1.24
N THR A 291 -22.66 1.08 0.94
CA THR A 291 -23.35 0.82 -0.33
C THR A 291 -24.53 1.79 -0.54
N ILE A 292 -25.22 2.19 0.54
CA ILE A 292 -26.34 3.13 0.49
C ILE A 292 -25.85 4.54 0.14
N ASP A 293 -24.73 4.99 0.72
CA ASP A 293 -24.11 6.29 0.38
C ASP A 293 -23.76 6.38 -1.11
N ARG A 294 -23.44 5.24 -1.74
CA ARG A 294 -23.12 5.13 -3.17
C ARG A 294 -24.31 4.78 -4.06
N LEU A 295 -25.52 4.62 -3.49
CA LEU A 295 -26.70 4.12 -4.21
C LEU A 295 -26.45 2.79 -4.94
N GLY A 296 -25.58 1.94 -4.38
CA GLY A 296 -25.19 0.65 -4.94
C GLY A 296 -24.23 0.71 -6.14
N MET A 297 -23.70 1.89 -6.48
CA MET A 297 -22.79 2.07 -7.62
C MET A 297 -21.32 2.03 -7.20
N THR A 298 -20.44 1.51 -8.06
CA THR A 298 -18.99 1.67 -7.89
C THR A 298 -18.60 3.14 -7.96
N GLY A 299 -17.80 3.61 -7.01
CA GLY A 299 -17.32 4.99 -7.01
C GLY A 299 -17.02 5.52 -5.63
N PHE A 300 -16.85 6.84 -5.55
CA PHE A 300 -16.40 7.57 -4.38
C PHE A 300 -17.45 8.54 -3.85
N GLN A 301 -17.39 8.81 -2.55
CA GLN A 301 -18.07 9.90 -1.88
C GLN A 301 -17.03 10.71 -1.09
N ALA A 302 -17.11 12.04 -1.21
CA ALA A 302 -16.26 12.92 -0.42
C ALA A 302 -16.68 12.85 1.05
N ARG A 303 -15.69 12.75 1.94
CA ARG A 303 -15.86 12.82 3.39
C ARG A 303 -14.83 13.78 3.96
N ASP A 304 -15.25 14.56 4.94
CA ASP A 304 -14.38 15.43 5.71
C ASP A 304 -14.85 15.49 7.16
N ILE A 305 -13.92 15.83 8.05
CA ILE A 305 -14.18 16.19 9.43
C ILE A 305 -13.21 17.30 9.82
N SER A 306 -13.68 18.24 10.63
CA SER A 306 -12.84 19.26 11.25
C SER A 306 -12.99 19.23 12.76
N GLY A 307 -11.91 19.54 13.47
CA GLY A 307 -11.88 19.57 14.92
C GLY A 307 -10.72 20.41 15.43
N THR A 308 -10.43 20.31 16.72
CA THR A 308 -9.28 20.96 17.37
C THR A 308 -8.27 19.90 17.77
N ILE A 309 -6.98 20.19 17.55
CA ILE A 309 -5.90 19.29 17.93
C ILE A 309 -5.76 19.28 19.47
N PRO A 310 -5.70 18.11 20.12
CA PRO A 310 -5.49 18.03 21.56
C PRO A 310 -4.20 18.74 22.03
N VAL A 311 -4.28 19.42 23.17
CA VAL A 311 -3.10 20.02 23.81
C VAL A 311 -2.06 18.94 24.11
N GLY A 312 -0.77 19.23 23.85
CA GLY A 312 0.34 18.31 24.05
C GLY A 312 0.65 17.41 22.85
N THR A 313 -0.08 17.52 21.74
CA THR A 313 0.21 16.78 20.50
C THR A 313 1.50 17.27 19.84
N THR A 314 2.37 16.33 19.48
CA THR A 314 3.62 16.58 18.71
C THR A 314 3.61 15.90 17.36
N GLN A 315 2.74 14.91 17.15
CA GLN A 315 2.63 14.16 15.90
C GLN A 315 1.20 13.67 15.69
N ALA A 316 0.83 13.45 14.43
CA ALA A 316 -0.44 12.86 14.04
C ALA A 316 -0.18 11.66 13.14
N VAL A 317 -0.84 10.52 13.38
CA VAL A 317 -0.79 9.35 12.51
C VAL A 317 -2.10 9.29 11.74
N VAL A 318 -2.05 9.43 10.42
CA VAL A 318 -3.22 9.29 9.55
C VAL A 318 -3.20 7.90 8.93
N THR A 319 -4.22 7.11 9.22
CA THR A 319 -4.36 5.72 8.77
C THR A 319 -5.63 5.57 7.96
N ALA A 320 -5.51 5.08 6.72
CA ALA A 320 -6.63 4.59 5.94
C ALA A 320 -6.71 3.06 6.07
N THR A 321 -7.85 2.57 6.56
CA THR A 321 -8.12 1.14 6.75
C THR A 321 -9.14 0.67 5.73
N PHE A 322 -8.75 -0.31 4.93
CA PHE A 322 -9.55 -0.97 3.91
C PHE A 322 -10.17 -2.23 4.52
N THR A 323 -11.32 -2.10 5.17
CA THR A 323 -11.95 -3.25 5.84
C THR A 323 -12.67 -4.13 4.82
N ASP A 324 -12.16 -5.35 4.66
CA ASP A 324 -12.83 -6.39 3.91
C ASP A 324 -14.04 -6.90 4.71
N ARG A 325 -15.21 -6.87 4.07
CA ARG A 325 -16.45 -7.47 4.58
C ARG A 325 -17.14 -8.34 3.54
N ASN A 326 -16.43 -8.73 2.48
CA ASN A 326 -17.04 -9.48 1.41
C ASN A 326 -17.62 -10.80 1.94
N PRO A 327 -18.93 -11.08 1.74
CA PRO A 327 -19.57 -12.27 2.30
C PRO A 327 -19.16 -13.56 1.58
N ILE A 328 -18.53 -13.45 0.41
CA ILE A 328 -18.00 -14.58 -0.36
C ILE A 328 -16.50 -14.63 -0.10
N LEU A 329 -16.04 -15.71 0.52
CA LEU A 329 -14.62 -15.96 0.78
C LEU A 329 -13.84 -15.98 -0.56
N GLY A 330 -12.66 -15.35 -0.57
CA GLY A 330 -11.80 -15.27 -1.76
C GLY A 330 -12.20 -14.19 -2.79
N ASN A 331 -12.94 -13.15 -2.40
CA ASN A 331 -13.17 -11.98 -3.25
C ASN A 331 -12.19 -10.84 -2.94
N TYR A 332 -11.90 -10.05 -3.97
CA TYR A 332 -11.16 -8.79 -3.88
C TYR A 332 -11.77 -7.84 -2.82
N ASN A 333 -10.92 -7.17 -2.03
CA ASN A 333 -11.37 -6.16 -1.08
C ASN A 333 -11.80 -4.90 -1.83
N GLY A 334 -13.10 -4.79 -2.09
CA GLY A 334 -13.72 -3.73 -2.90
C GLY A 334 -13.80 -2.35 -2.23
N SER A 335 -12.94 -2.04 -1.25
CA SER A 335 -12.88 -0.72 -0.62
C SER A 335 -11.83 0.18 -1.27
N PHE A 336 -12.15 1.47 -1.42
CA PHE A 336 -11.31 2.42 -2.15
C PHE A 336 -11.05 3.71 -1.36
N ALA A 337 -9.90 4.34 -1.58
CA ALA A 337 -9.54 5.63 -1.04
C ALA A 337 -8.80 6.45 -2.09
N ASP A 338 -9.08 7.75 -2.15
CA ASP A 338 -8.32 8.69 -2.96
C ASP A 338 -8.32 10.08 -2.34
N ASN A 339 -7.41 10.95 -2.79
CA ASN A 339 -7.32 12.36 -2.39
C ASN A 339 -7.35 12.57 -0.87
N LEU A 340 -6.61 11.73 -0.14
CA LEU A 340 -6.47 11.85 1.30
C LEU A 340 -5.74 13.15 1.63
N SER A 341 -6.33 13.96 2.51
CA SER A 341 -5.77 15.23 2.94
C SER A 341 -5.89 15.42 4.45
N PHE A 342 -4.80 15.87 5.06
CA PHE A 342 -4.76 16.28 6.46
C PHE A 342 -4.11 17.65 6.56
N THR A 343 -4.86 18.64 7.02
CA THR A 343 -4.41 20.03 7.16
C THR A 343 -4.58 20.50 8.60
N VAL A 344 -3.73 21.44 9.02
CA VAL A 344 -3.69 21.99 10.37
C VAL A 344 -3.76 23.51 10.29
N GLY A 345 -4.35 24.18 11.27
CA GLY A 345 -4.42 25.64 11.35
C GLY A 345 -3.07 26.31 11.66
N ASP A 346 -2.03 25.92 10.94
CA ASP A 346 -0.70 26.50 10.95
C ASP A 346 -0.14 26.50 9.52
N PRO A 347 -0.20 27.63 8.80
CA PRO A 347 0.20 27.71 7.39
C PRO A 347 1.71 27.53 7.17
N THR A 348 2.51 27.45 8.24
CA THR A 348 3.97 27.27 8.16
C THR A 348 4.37 25.80 8.06
N LEU A 349 3.46 24.87 8.39
CA LEU A 349 3.69 23.44 8.23
C LEU A 349 3.69 23.06 6.75
N ALA A 350 4.47 22.05 6.40
CA ALA A 350 4.51 21.48 5.06
C ALA A 350 4.70 19.96 5.16
N ALA A 351 4.15 19.23 4.19
CA ALA A 351 4.46 17.81 4.03
C ALA A 351 5.96 17.63 3.74
N PRO A 352 6.59 16.54 4.23
CA PRO A 352 7.93 16.19 3.80
C PRO A 352 7.96 15.85 2.30
N MET A 353 9.14 15.92 1.68
CA MET A 353 9.33 15.41 0.32
C MET A 353 9.21 13.88 0.32
N LEU A 354 8.67 13.30 -0.76
CA LEU A 354 8.73 11.85 -0.96
C LEU A 354 10.20 11.41 -1.07
N THR A 355 10.63 10.52 -0.20
CA THR A 355 11.99 9.96 -0.17
C THR A 355 11.95 8.46 -0.37
N VAL A 356 12.98 7.92 -1.03
CA VAL A 356 13.24 6.48 -1.10
C VAL A 356 13.50 5.96 0.33
N PRO A 357 12.96 4.78 0.72
CA PRO A 357 13.27 4.16 2.01
C PRO A 357 14.79 4.02 2.20
N THR A 358 15.27 4.33 3.40
CA THR A 358 16.69 4.13 3.72
C THR A 358 17.00 2.63 3.71
N SER A 359 18.12 2.26 3.11
CA SER A 359 18.63 0.88 3.10
C SER A 359 19.88 0.78 3.97
N ASN A 360 19.94 -0.25 4.82
CA ASN A 360 21.18 -0.69 5.48
C ASN A 360 21.66 -2.04 4.91
N VAL A 361 21.05 -2.53 3.82
CA VAL A 361 21.45 -3.78 3.17
C VAL A 361 22.91 -3.68 2.72
N GLY A 362 23.75 -4.52 3.32
CA GLY A 362 25.15 -4.66 2.97
C GLY A 362 25.33 -5.43 1.66
N GLN A 363 26.43 -5.16 0.96
CA GLN A 363 26.80 -5.89 -0.25
C GLN A 363 27.06 -7.37 0.07
N LEU A 364 26.57 -8.25 -0.80
CA LEU A 364 26.86 -9.68 -0.82
C LEU A 364 27.66 -10.04 -2.07
N ASP A 365 28.56 -10.99 -1.91
CA ASP A 365 29.34 -11.57 -3.00
C ASP A 365 28.54 -12.68 -3.69
N HIS A 366 27.76 -13.46 -2.93
CA HIS A 366 26.89 -14.51 -3.45
C HIS A 366 25.51 -14.53 -2.76
N VAL A 367 24.44 -14.51 -3.56
CA VAL A 367 23.05 -14.64 -3.09
C VAL A 367 22.46 -15.92 -3.66
N TYR A 368 21.88 -16.76 -2.80
CA TYR A 368 21.13 -17.95 -3.20
C TYR A 368 19.66 -17.74 -2.88
N LEU A 369 18.82 -17.53 -3.90
CA LEU A 369 17.37 -17.47 -3.75
C LEU A 369 16.78 -18.83 -4.10
N ILE A 370 16.26 -19.52 -3.09
CA ILE A 370 15.48 -20.74 -3.26
C ILE A 370 14.00 -20.35 -3.19
N TYR A 371 13.29 -20.61 -4.28
CA TYR A 371 11.90 -20.18 -4.47
C TYR A 371 11.01 -21.43 -4.54
N MET A 372 10.08 -21.55 -3.60
CA MET A 372 9.14 -22.67 -3.46
C MET A 372 7.74 -22.24 -3.89
N GLU A 373 6.81 -23.19 -4.06
CA GLU A 373 5.48 -22.92 -4.64
C GLU A 373 4.32 -23.14 -3.63
N ASN A 374 3.29 -22.31 -3.72
CA ASN A 374 1.91 -22.49 -3.23
C ASN A 374 1.78 -22.98 -1.77
N LYS A 375 2.33 -22.22 -0.81
CA LYS A 375 2.16 -22.44 0.65
C LYS A 375 2.12 -21.13 1.44
N GLY A 376 1.04 -20.95 2.20
CA GLY A 376 0.94 -19.89 3.18
C GLY A 376 1.84 -20.14 4.40
N ALA A 377 2.08 -19.09 5.17
CA ALA A 377 2.91 -19.15 6.37
C ALA A 377 2.48 -20.30 7.31
N TYR A 378 1.16 -20.43 7.54
CA TYR A 378 0.59 -21.42 8.44
C TYR A 378 0.55 -22.85 7.89
N ASP A 379 0.77 -23.05 6.59
CA ASP A 379 0.90 -24.39 6.00
C ASP A 379 2.24 -25.03 6.35
N ILE A 380 3.26 -24.20 6.63
CA ILE A 380 4.61 -24.64 6.96
C ILE A 380 4.85 -24.57 8.47
N LEU A 381 4.48 -23.46 9.12
CA LEU A 381 4.78 -23.24 10.53
C LEU A 381 4.16 -24.34 11.42
N GLY A 382 5.01 -25.07 12.13
CA GLY A 382 4.61 -26.19 12.98
C GLY A 382 4.17 -27.45 12.23
N SER A 383 4.27 -27.48 10.89
CA SER A 383 3.94 -28.66 10.10
C SER A 383 4.90 -29.80 10.35
N VAL A 384 4.36 -30.98 10.64
CA VAL A 384 5.11 -32.24 10.75
C VAL A 384 5.70 -32.71 9.43
N ASN A 385 5.21 -32.18 8.31
CA ASN A 385 5.70 -32.48 6.97
C ASN A 385 6.80 -31.50 6.52
N ALA A 386 7.08 -30.44 7.28
CA ALA A 386 8.17 -29.51 7.00
C ALA A 386 9.20 -29.41 8.16
N PRO A 387 9.70 -30.54 8.71
CA PRO A 387 10.56 -30.51 9.88
C PRO A 387 11.88 -29.75 9.63
N TYR A 388 12.47 -29.84 8.44
CA TYR A 388 13.70 -29.15 8.12
C TYR A 388 13.49 -27.64 8.01
N LEU A 389 12.50 -27.18 7.26
CA LEU A 389 12.19 -25.76 7.13
C LEU A 389 11.82 -25.14 8.49
N ASN A 390 11.06 -25.84 9.33
CA ASN A 390 10.81 -25.41 10.70
C ASN A 390 12.10 -25.34 11.53
N SER A 391 13.07 -26.23 11.31
CA SER A 391 14.37 -26.14 11.99
C SER A 391 15.13 -24.88 11.57
N LEU A 392 15.05 -24.47 10.30
CA LEU A 392 15.66 -23.23 9.80
C LEU A 392 14.99 -22.00 10.38
N ILE A 393 13.65 -21.96 10.40
CA ILE A 393 12.86 -20.88 11.01
C ILE A 393 13.26 -20.67 12.48
N ASN A 394 13.50 -21.75 13.23
CA ASN A 394 13.89 -21.67 14.64
C ASN A 394 15.40 -21.42 14.87
N SER A 395 16.22 -21.34 13.82
CA SER A 395 17.68 -21.23 13.92
C SER A 395 18.25 -19.94 13.33
N TYR A 396 17.54 -19.32 12.39
CA TYR A 396 18.04 -18.18 11.61
C TYR A 396 17.05 -17.00 11.63
N GLY A 397 17.33 -15.98 10.81
CA GLY A 397 16.43 -14.85 10.65
C GLY A 397 15.15 -15.27 9.93
N TYR A 398 14.00 -14.97 10.53
CA TYR A 398 12.68 -15.24 9.97
C TYR A 398 11.85 -13.95 9.88
N ALA A 399 11.31 -13.66 8.69
CA ALA A 399 10.32 -12.59 8.52
C ALA A 399 8.92 -13.20 8.60
N ASN A 400 8.25 -13.00 9.75
CA ASN A 400 6.90 -13.54 10.00
C ASN A 400 5.78 -12.68 9.37
N ASN A 401 6.16 -11.60 8.69
CA ASN A 401 5.27 -10.60 8.12
C ASN A 401 5.65 -10.31 6.64
N TYR A 402 5.97 -11.38 5.90
CA TYR A 402 6.36 -11.33 4.49
C TYR A 402 5.19 -11.77 3.59
N TYR A 403 4.91 -11.00 2.54
CA TYR A 403 3.74 -11.22 1.68
C TYR A 403 4.10 -11.45 0.21
N ALA A 404 3.41 -12.39 -0.40
CA ALA A 404 3.22 -12.42 -1.83
C ALA A 404 2.27 -11.31 -2.29
N LEU A 405 2.21 -11.06 -3.60
CA LEU A 405 1.58 -9.84 -4.13
C LEU A 405 0.34 -10.10 -4.99
N GLY A 406 0.03 -11.34 -5.33
CA GLY A 406 -1.18 -11.70 -6.04
C GLY A 406 -1.22 -13.18 -6.39
N HIS A 407 -2.19 -13.56 -7.20
CA HIS A 407 -2.29 -14.87 -7.85
C HIS A 407 -2.48 -14.70 -9.35
N PRO A 408 -2.09 -15.69 -10.18
CA PRO A 408 -1.34 -16.92 -9.84
C PRO A 408 0.18 -16.70 -9.69
N SER A 409 0.92 -17.82 -9.60
CA SER A 409 2.35 -17.96 -9.37
C SER A 409 3.26 -17.08 -10.23
N ASP A 410 3.28 -17.27 -11.56
CA ASP A 410 4.20 -16.62 -12.53
C ASP A 410 4.35 -15.10 -12.29
N PRO A 411 3.25 -14.33 -12.18
CA PRO A 411 3.30 -12.91 -11.82
C PRO A 411 4.18 -12.58 -10.60
N ASN A 412 4.24 -13.41 -9.56
CA ASN A 412 5.08 -13.15 -8.38
C ASN A 412 6.58 -13.20 -8.71
N TYR A 413 7.00 -14.07 -9.62
CA TYR A 413 8.36 -14.11 -10.14
C TYR A 413 8.72 -12.83 -10.90
N PHE A 414 7.78 -12.31 -11.70
CA PHE A 414 8.00 -11.11 -12.51
C PHE A 414 8.19 -9.87 -11.63
N ARG A 415 7.55 -9.85 -10.46
CA ARG A 415 7.70 -8.77 -9.48
C ARG A 415 9.11 -8.72 -8.91
N VAL A 416 9.76 -9.87 -8.70
CA VAL A 416 11.15 -9.97 -8.21
C VAL A 416 12.16 -9.58 -9.29
N MET A 417 11.89 -9.89 -10.56
CA MET A 417 12.86 -9.65 -11.65
C MET A 417 12.60 -8.39 -12.48
N GLY A 418 11.39 -7.85 -12.46
CA GLY A 418 10.95 -6.81 -13.40
C GLY A 418 10.29 -5.61 -12.72
N GLY A 419 10.13 -5.63 -11.39
CA GLY A 419 9.49 -4.54 -10.64
C GLY A 419 8.01 -4.34 -11.02
N SER A 420 7.38 -5.33 -11.67
CA SER A 420 6.00 -5.25 -12.17
C SER A 420 5.43 -6.64 -12.41
N ASP A 421 4.11 -6.76 -12.40
CA ASP A 421 3.41 -7.93 -12.94
C ASP A 421 3.11 -7.78 -14.45
N PHE A 422 3.39 -6.62 -15.04
CA PHE A 422 3.12 -6.27 -16.43
C PHE A 422 1.64 -6.40 -16.83
N GLY A 423 0.72 -6.35 -15.87
CA GLY A 423 -0.71 -6.61 -16.07
C GLY A 423 -1.03 -8.08 -16.32
N LEU A 424 -0.07 -8.99 -16.10
CA LEU A 424 -0.26 -10.42 -16.21
C LEU A 424 -0.81 -10.93 -14.87
N ILE A 425 -2.01 -11.48 -14.92
CA ILE A 425 -2.71 -12.13 -13.79
C ILE A 425 -3.08 -13.57 -14.16
N TYR A 426 -2.17 -14.21 -14.90
CA TYR A 426 -2.24 -15.58 -15.41
C TYR A 426 -0.80 -16.08 -15.64
N ASN A 427 -0.59 -17.37 -15.97
CA ASN A 427 0.74 -17.95 -16.20
C ASN A 427 1.09 -18.04 -17.70
N PRO A 428 1.52 -16.95 -18.36
CA PRO A 428 1.68 -16.92 -19.82
C PRO A 428 2.76 -17.88 -20.31
N ALA A 429 2.64 -18.33 -21.57
CA ALA A 429 3.75 -19.01 -22.24
C ALA A 429 4.93 -18.05 -22.48
N SER A 430 6.15 -18.58 -22.37
CA SER A 430 7.37 -17.81 -22.63
C SER A 430 7.67 -17.61 -24.13
N PRO A 431 8.20 -16.45 -24.55
CA PRO A 431 8.34 -15.22 -23.76
C PRO A 431 7.06 -14.38 -23.79
N SER A 432 6.82 -13.61 -22.73
CA SER A 432 5.62 -12.77 -22.59
C SER A 432 5.92 -11.32 -22.22
N ILE A 433 7.17 -11.02 -21.81
CA ILE A 433 7.56 -9.71 -21.27
C ILE A 433 8.66 -9.09 -22.13
N ASN A 434 8.42 -7.89 -22.64
CA ASN A 434 9.41 -7.08 -23.35
C ASN A 434 9.65 -5.77 -22.59
N ALA A 435 10.39 -5.85 -21.50
CA ALA A 435 10.72 -4.75 -20.60
C ALA A 435 12.11 -4.96 -19.97
N PRO A 436 12.73 -3.90 -19.41
CA PRO A 436 13.93 -4.03 -18.59
C PRO A 436 13.75 -5.05 -17.46
N SER A 437 14.84 -5.69 -17.06
CA SER A 437 14.85 -6.75 -16.04
C SER A 437 16.08 -6.68 -15.14
N LEU A 438 16.01 -7.36 -14.00
CA LEU A 438 17.10 -7.53 -13.05
C LEU A 438 18.28 -8.25 -13.72
N MET A 439 18.02 -9.18 -14.65
CA MET A 439 19.05 -9.87 -15.43
C MET A 439 19.85 -8.87 -16.27
N GLU A 440 19.16 -7.97 -16.99
CA GLU A 440 19.80 -6.90 -17.75
C GLU A 440 20.56 -5.93 -16.83
N ALA A 441 20.00 -5.58 -15.66
CA ALA A 441 20.67 -4.73 -14.68
C ALA A 441 21.95 -5.39 -14.12
N MET A 442 21.92 -6.69 -13.86
CA MET A 442 23.07 -7.48 -13.40
C MET A 442 24.14 -7.57 -14.48
N ASP A 443 23.79 -7.89 -15.72
CA ASP A 443 24.74 -7.97 -16.84
C ASP A 443 25.43 -6.63 -17.10
N ASN A 444 24.67 -5.54 -17.09
CA ASN A 444 25.21 -4.18 -17.24
C ASN A 444 26.17 -3.79 -16.10
N ALA A 445 25.96 -4.34 -14.91
CA ALA A 445 26.82 -4.13 -13.75
C ALA A 445 27.95 -5.16 -13.60
N GLY A 446 28.07 -6.12 -14.52
CA GLY A 446 29.05 -7.21 -14.45
C GLY A 446 28.81 -8.19 -13.29
N VAL A 447 27.57 -8.33 -12.84
CA VAL A 447 27.16 -9.28 -11.80
C VAL A 447 26.84 -10.61 -12.47
N SER A 448 27.62 -11.65 -12.19
CA SER A 448 27.33 -13.00 -12.72
C SER A 448 26.08 -13.58 -12.05
N TRP A 449 25.23 -14.23 -12.85
CA TRP A 449 24.00 -14.85 -12.35
C TRP A 449 23.71 -16.17 -13.05
N VAL A 450 23.10 -17.12 -12.32
CA VAL A 450 22.69 -18.43 -12.85
C VAL A 450 21.35 -18.86 -12.25
N GLY A 451 20.48 -19.40 -13.07
CA GLY A 451 19.31 -20.17 -12.68
C GLY A 451 19.60 -21.66 -12.70
N TYR A 452 19.38 -22.33 -11.59
CA TYR A 452 19.50 -23.78 -11.43
C TYR A 452 18.13 -24.41 -11.27
N ALA A 453 17.73 -25.30 -12.17
CA ALA A 453 16.47 -26.03 -12.05
C ALA A 453 16.69 -27.54 -11.97
N GLN A 454 15.98 -28.16 -11.02
CA GLN A 454 15.87 -29.61 -10.96
C GLN A 454 15.14 -30.12 -12.21
N GLY A 455 15.54 -31.29 -12.71
CA GLY A 455 14.95 -31.90 -13.90
C GLY A 455 15.34 -31.28 -15.24
N MET A 456 16.04 -30.12 -15.26
CA MET A 456 16.43 -29.47 -16.53
C MET A 456 17.27 -30.43 -17.40
N PRO A 457 16.87 -30.68 -18.67
CA PRO A 457 17.47 -31.75 -19.47
C PRO A 457 18.87 -31.43 -19.99
N TYR A 458 19.17 -30.14 -20.22
CA TYR A 458 20.47 -29.64 -20.69
C TYR A 458 20.60 -28.13 -20.41
N PRO A 459 21.83 -27.58 -20.32
CA PRO A 459 22.04 -26.15 -20.16
C PRO A 459 21.36 -25.31 -21.25
N GLY A 460 20.67 -24.24 -20.87
CA GLY A 460 19.96 -23.37 -21.81
C GLY A 460 18.59 -23.88 -22.27
N ALA A 461 18.01 -24.88 -21.60
CA ALA A 461 16.67 -25.37 -21.94
C ALA A 461 15.58 -24.30 -21.66
N ILE A 462 14.93 -23.84 -22.72
CA ILE A 462 13.85 -22.84 -22.70
C ILE A 462 12.49 -23.42 -23.14
N VAL A 463 12.37 -24.75 -23.10
CA VAL A 463 11.14 -25.49 -23.40
C VAL A 463 10.97 -26.58 -22.34
N SER A 464 9.76 -26.71 -21.82
CA SER A 464 9.43 -27.77 -20.85
C SER A 464 9.65 -29.16 -21.45
N GLN A 465 10.30 -30.05 -20.70
CA GLN A 465 10.60 -31.42 -21.13
C GLN A 465 10.76 -32.34 -19.92
N GLY A 466 10.02 -33.45 -19.90
CA GLY A 466 10.01 -34.35 -18.75
C GLY A 466 9.47 -33.61 -17.52
N ASP A 467 10.16 -33.73 -16.39
CA ASP A 467 9.77 -33.09 -15.13
C ASP A 467 10.16 -31.60 -15.06
N TYR A 468 10.94 -31.10 -16.03
CA TYR A 468 11.31 -29.68 -16.11
C TYR A 468 10.22 -28.85 -16.77
N ALA A 469 9.76 -27.84 -16.04
CA ALA A 469 8.91 -26.78 -16.54
C ALA A 469 9.74 -25.49 -16.74
N VAL A 470 9.54 -24.81 -17.86
CA VAL A 470 10.33 -23.60 -18.23
C VAL A 470 10.08 -22.42 -17.29
N ASP A 471 8.90 -22.35 -16.68
CA ASP A 471 8.48 -21.33 -15.71
C ASP A 471 9.22 -21.43 -14.37
N ALA A 472 9.70 -22.62 -13.99
CA ALA A 472 10.56 -22.83 -12.80
C ALA A 472 11.79 -21.90 -12.80
N LEU A 473 12.31 -21.55 -13.98
CA LEU A 473 13.27 -20.47 -14.18
C LEU A 473 12.60 -19.33 -14.95
N PRO A 474 12.06 -18.32 -14.27
CA PRO A 474 11.18 -17.33 -14.89
C PRO A 474 11.92 -16.36 -15.83
N PHE A 475 13.24 -16.49 -15.97
CA PHE A 475 14.10 -15.66 -16.82
C PHE A 475 13.66 -15.66 -18.29
N ALA A 476 13.26 -16.83 -18.82
CA ALA A 476 12.85 -16.97 -20.21
C ALA A 476 11.53 -16.25 -20.55
N GLN A 477 10.80 -15.74 -19.55
CA GLN A 477 9.64 -14.89 -19.80
C GLN A 477 10.02 -13.53 -20.39
N PHE A 478 11.23 -13.05 -20.11
CA PHE A 478 11.76 -11.80 -20.63
C PHE A 478 12.44 -12.02 -21.98
N THR A 479 12.05 -11.22 -22.98
CA THR A 479 12.65 -11.25 -24.32
C THR A 479 14.17 -11.03 -24.30
N TYR A 480 14.69 -10.29 -23.32
CA TYR A 480 16.12 -10.06 -23.10
C TYR A 480 16.92 -11.37 -22.97
N VAL A 481 16.38 -12.32 -22.19
CA VAL A 481 16.98 -13.64 -21.99
C VAL A 481 16.56 -14.58 -23.12
N TYR A 482 15.27 -14.65 -23.43
CA TYR A 482 14.71 -15.61 -24.39
C TYR A 482 15.33 -15.50 -25.79
N ASN A 483 15.52 -14.27 -26.29
CA ASN A 483 16.08 -14.03 -27.62
C ASN A 483 17.62 -13.97 -27.65
N ASN A 484 18.28 -14.24 -26.52
CA ASN A 484 19.73 -14.17 -26.44
C ASN A 484 20.38 -15.38 -27.16
N THR A 485 21.70 -15.36 -27.25
CA THR A 485 22.46 -16.40 -27.92
C THR A 485 22.36 -17.74 -27.17
N PRO A 486 22.47 -18.89 -27.87
CA PRO A 486 22.52 -20.19 -27.20
C PRO A 486 23.63 -20.29 -26.15
N THR A 487 24.78 -19.65 -26.37
CA THR A 487 25.88 -19.61 -25.39
C THR A 487 25.49 -18.85 -24.14
N TYR A 488 24.77 -17.73 -24.28
CA TYR A 488 24.25 -17.00 -23.14
C TYR A 488 23.27 -17.87 -22.35
N LEU A 489 22.29 -18.48 -23.01
CA LEU A 489 21.33 -19.40 -22.36
C LEU A 489 22.04 -20.56 -21.64
N GLN A 490 23.03 -21.17 -22.28
CA GLN A 490 23.84 -22.24 -21.69
C GLN A 490 24.75 -21.78 -20.56
N THR A 491 25.01 -20.48 -20.41
CA THR A 491 25.78 -19.93 -19.30
C THR A 491 24.88 -19.69 -18.10
N HIS A 492 23.71 -19.12 -18.34
CA HIS A 492 22.82 -18.62 -17.29
C HIS A 492 21.74 -19.60 -16.85
N LEU A 493 21.36 -20.59 -17.66
CA LEU A 493 20.31 -21.56 -17.33
C LEU A 493 20.95 -22.94 -17.23
N GLN A 494 21.02 -23.49 -16.03
CA GLN A 494 21.74 -24.72 -15.73
C GLN A 494 20.85 -25.79 -15.06
N PRO A 495 21.12 -27.08 -15.31
CA PRO A 495 20.61 -28.13 -14.47
C PRO A 495 21.12 -28.00 -13.03
N LEU A 496 20.28 -28.36 -12.05
CA LEU A 496 20.63 -28.28 -10.63
C LEU A 496 21.91 -29.07 -10.28
N THR A 497 22.24 -30.11 -11.03
CA THR A 497 23.49 -30.88 -10.85
C THR A 497 24.74 -30.03 -11.02
N GLN A 498 24.68 -28.93 -11.78
CA GLN A 498 25.79 -27.99 -11.98
C GLN A 498 26.07 -27.15 -10.73
N LEU A 499 25.09 -26.95 -9.83
CA LEU A 499 25.26 -26.13 -8.62
C LEU A 499 26.49 -26.57 -7.83
N SER A 500 26.60 -27.86 -7.49
CA SER A 500 27.73 -28.38 -6.70
C SER A 500 29.10 -28.20 -7.36
N VAL A 501 29.15 -28.08 -8.70
CA VAL A 501 30.39 -27.84 -9.45
C VAL A 501 30.78 -26.37 -9.35
N ASP A 502 29.83 -25.46 -9.52
CA ASP A 502 30.09 -24.01 -9.49
C ASP A 502 30.49 -23.54 -8.08
N LEU A 503 29.95 -24.18 -7.03
CA LEU A 503 30.27 -23.84 -5.63
C LEU A 503 31.64 -24.34 -5.12
N GLN A 504 32.46 -24.96 -5.98
CA GLN A 504 33.79 -25.45 -5.60
C GLN A 504 34.79 -24.32 -5.25
N SER A 505 34.52 -23.07 -5.66
CA SER A 505 35.31 -21.90 -5.28
C SER A 505 34.49 -20.61 -5.38
N THR A 506 34.88 -19.57 -4.65
CA THR A 506 34.26 -18.23 -4.78
C THR A 506 34.45 -17.62 -6.18
N ALA A 507 35.49 -18.03 -6.92
CA ALA A 507 35.75 -17.54 -8.27
C ALA A 507 34.80 -18.13 -9.33
N THR A 508 34.29 -19.34 -9.09
CA THR A 508 33.35 -20.05 -9.99
C THR A 508 31.90 -19.89 -9.54
N THR A 509 31.67 -19.47 -8.30
CA THR A 509 30.32 -19.27 -7.76
C THR A 509 29.71 -18.01 -8.37
N PRO A 510 28.50 -18.07 -8.95
CA PRO A 510 27.83 -16.87 -9.46
C PRO A 510 27.46 -15.93 -8.31
N ARG A 511 27.38 -14.63 -8.61
CA ARG A 511 26.98 -13.64 -7.60
C ARG A 511 25.50 -13.74 -7.24
N PHE A 512 24.64 -14.13 -8.19
CA PHE A 512 23.23 -14.44 -7.95
C PHE A 512 22.88 -15.84 -8.45
N SER A 513 22.26 -16.63 -7.59
CA SER A 513 21.74 -17.97 -7.91
C SER A 513 20.25 -18.02 -7.63
N TRP A 514 19.44 -18.31 -8.65
CA TRP A 514 18.05 -18.73 -8.47
C TRP A 514 18.00 -20.24 -8.50
N ILE A 515 17.34 -20.87 -7.52
CA ILE A 515 17.29 -22.32 -7.41
C ILE A 515 15.82 -22.75 -7.31
N ALA A 516 15.40 -23.59 -8.26
CA ALA A 516 14.04 -24.08 -8.37
C ALA A 516 13.99 -25.62 -8.35
N ALA A 517 13.01 -26.13 -7.59
CA ALA A 517 12.65 -27.54 -7.62
C ALA A 517 11.77 -27.85 -8.84
N ASP A 518 11.72 -29.13 -9.23
CA ASP A 518 10.77 -29.58 -10.25
C ASP A 518 9.36 -29.72 -9.65
N GLY A 519 8.38 -30.00 -10.50
CA GLY A 519 6.99 -30.13 -10.09
C GLY A 519 6.76 -31.16 -8.98
N ALA A 520 7.63 -32.14 -8.75
CA ALA A 520 7.45 -33.12 -7.67
C ALA A 520 7.99 -32.68 -6.31
N TYR A 521 8.82 -31.63 -6.29
CA TYR A 521 9.53 -31.18 -5.09
C TYR A 521 9.30 -29.69 -4.80
N ASN A 522 8.60 -28.95 -5.66
CA ASN A 522 8.32 -27.51 -5.46
C ASN A 522 7.23 -27.21 -4.41
N MET A 523 6.54 -28.24 -3.90
CA MET A 523 5.40 -28.20 -2.95
C MET A 523 4.02 -27.87 -3.55
N GLU A 524 3.92 -27.65 -4.86
CA GLU A 524 2.64 -27.48 -5.56
C GLU A 524 2.19 -28.76 -6.25
N GLY A 525 3.06 -29.32 -7.08
CA GLY A 525 2.78 -30.46 -7.97
C GLY A 525 3.33 -31.78 -7.44
N PRO A 526 3.23 -32.88 -8.20
CA PRO A 526 2.80 -32.89 -9.59
C PRO A 526 1.26 -32.95 -9.68
N VAL A 527 0.69 -32.26 -10.68
CA VAL A 527 -0.77 -32.23 -10.98
C VAL A 527 -1.09 -32.64 -12.41
N ASP A 528 -0.10 -33.10 -13.16
CA ASP A 528 -0.16 -33.46 -14.58
C ASP A 528 -0.72 -34.87 -14.85
N PHE A 529 -1.02 -35.65 -13.80
CA PHE A 529 -1.69 -36.95 -13.90
C PHE A 529 -2.87 -37.07 -12.92
N PRO A 530 -3.88 -37.93 -13.20
CA PRO A 530 -5.13 -37.98 -12.44
C PRO A 530 -4.97 -38.20 -10.93
N GLY A 531 -3.99 -39.01 -10.52
CA GLY A 531 -3.71 -39.26 -9.10
C GLY A 531 -3.12 -38.04 -8.39
N GLY A 532 -2.19 -37.34 -9.04
CA GLY A 532 -1.58 -36.12 -8.52
C GLY A 532 -2.61 -34.99 -8.41
N ALA A 533 -3.41 -34.79 -9.46
CA ALA A 533 -4.52 -33.84 -9.46
C ALA A 533 -5.57 -34.17 -8.37
N ALA A 534 -5.89 -35.46 -8.16
CA ALA A 534 -6.83 -35.87 -7.11
C ALA A 534 -6.27 -35.64 -5.70
N ASN A 535 -4.99 -35.92 -5.46
CA ASN A 535 -4.34 -35.68 -4.17
C ASN A 535 -4.19 -34.19 -3.88
N TRP A 536 -3.79 -33.42 -4.90
CA TRP A 536 -3.80 -31.97 -4.84
C TRP A 536 -5.19 -31.49 -4.46
N LEU A 537 -6.24 -31.87 -5.21
CA LEU A 537 -7.64 -31.49 -4.95
C LEU A 537 -8.11 -31.91 -3.54
N ALA A 538 -7.74 -33.09 -3.07
CA ALA A 538 -8.07 -33.55 -1.72
C ALA A 538 -7.37 -32.71 -0.64
N SER A 539 -6.11 -32.31 -0.88
CA SER A 539 -5.38 -31.46 0.07
C SER A 539 -6.03 -30.07 0.22
N GLN A 540 -6.69 -29.57 -0.84
CA GLN A 540 -7.44 -28.31 -0.84
C GLN A 540 -8.55 -28.31 0.21
N LEU A 541 -9.13 -29.48 0.47
CA LEU A 541 -10.22 -29.70 1.43
C LEU A 541 -9.72 -30.01 2.85
N THR A 542 -8.41 -29.99 3.09
CA THR A 542 -7.80 -30.37 4.37
C THR A 542 -6.84 -29.28 4.88
N ASN A 543 -5.58 -29.62 5.15
CA ASN A 543 -4.56 -28.74 5.73
C ASN A 543 -3.47 -28.33 4.71
N HIS A 544 -3.75 -28.44 3.41
CA HIS A 544 -2.91 -27.94 2.31
C HIS A 544 -1.49 -28.55 2.25
N GLN A 545 -1.32 -29.75 2.81
CA GLN A 545 -0.01 -30.42 2.97
C GLN A 545 0.49 -31.21 1.77
N TYR A 546 -0.13 -31.07 0.59
CA TYR A 546 0.34 -31.78 -0.60
C TYR A 546 1.79 -31.37 -0.94
N ASN A 547 2.66 -32.37 -1.11
CA ASN A 547 4.09 -32.29 -1.39
C ASN A 547 4.98 -31.41 -0.50
N VAL A 548 4.47 -30.99 0.66
CA VAL A 548 5.28 -30.29 1.68
C VAL A 548 6.49 -31.14 2.11
N ALA A 549 6.31 -32.44 2.35
CA ALA A 549 7.42 -33.33 2.74
C ALA A 549 8.48 -33.51 1.66
N ALA A 550 8.07 -33.54 0.39
CA ALA A 550 9.01 -33.64 -0.73
C ALA A 550 9.83 -32.34 -0.85
N GLY A 551 9.17 -31.18 -0.80
CA GLY A 551 9.87 -29.90 -0.83
C GLY A 551 10.76 -29.65 0.39
N ASP A 552 10.39 -30.14 1.57
CA ASP A 552 11.23 -30.05 2.77
C ASP A 552 12.52 -30.86 2.59
N GLN A 553 12.42 -32.05 1.97
CA GLN A 553 13.58 -32.85 1.59
C GLN A 553 14.46 -32.15 0.54
N PHE A 554 13.86 -31.52 -0.46
CA PHE A 554 14.59 -30.74 -1.47
C PHE A 554 15.36 -29.58 -0.80
N LEU A 555 14.69 -28.82 0.07
CA LEU A 555 15.33 -27.74 0.83
C LEU A 555 16.50 -28.27 1.65
N GLN A 556 16.33 -29.41 2.33
CA GLN A 556 17.41 -30.03 3.08
C GLN A 556 18.62 -30.35 2.22
N GLN A 557 18.41 -30.93 1.04
CA GLN A 557 19.50 -31.30 0.13
C GLN A 557 20.19 -30.07 -0.47
N THR A 558 19.42 -29.10 -0.94
CA THR A 558 19.93 -27.89 -1.59
C THR A 558 20.68 -27.00 -0.61
N VAL A 559 20.10 -26.71 0.56
CA VAL A 559 20.77 -25.90 1.60
C VAL A 559 22.02 -26.62 2.10
N SER A 560 21.97 -27.95 2.30
CA SER A 560 23.18 -28.71 2.66
C SER A 560 24.25 -28.67 1.58
N THR A 561 23.89 -28.69 0.30
CA THR A 561 24.85 -28.57 -0.81
C THR A 561 25.55 -27.22 -0.77
N ILE A 562 24.80 -26.14 -0.54
CA ILE A 562 25.36 -24.79 -0.42
C ILE A 562 26.25 -24.70 0.83
N GLN A 563 25.75 -25.07 2.00
CA GLN A 563 26.45 -24.91 3.27
C GLN A 563 27.71 -25.77 3.40
N ASN A 564 27.79 -26.90 2.69
CA ASN A 564 28.99 -27.74 2.66
C ASN A 564 29.99 -27.35 1.56
N SER A 565 29.68 -26.35 0.73
CA SER A 565 30.54 -25.94 -0.38
C SER A 565 31.77 -25.14 0.10
N ALA A 566 32.82 -25.12 -0.72
CA ALA A 566 34.01 -24.34 -0.41
C ALA A 566 33.74 -22.83 -0.47
N SER A 567 32.86 -22.37 -1.37
CA SER A 567 32.50 -20.95 -1.46
C SER A 567 31.75 -20.48 -0.21
N TRP A 568 30.82 -21.27 0.33
CA TRP A 568 30.11 -20.94 1.57
C TRP A 568 31.04 -20.83 2.78
N ASN A 569 31.96 -21.79 2.92
CA ASN A 569 32.86 -21.90 4.07
C ASN A 569 34.10 -21.00 3.97
N THR A 570 34.25 -20.24 2.89
CA THR A 570 35.32 -19.23 2.77
C THR A 570 34.97 -18.02 3.63
N ASN A 571 35.71 -17.84 4.73
CA ASN A 571 35.54 -16.67 5.60
C ASN A 571 36.50 -15.53 5.20
N ALA A 572 36.13 -14.77 4.17
CA ALA A 572 36.88 -13.63 3.68
C ALA A 572 35.94 -12.47 3.33
N ALA A 573 36.48 -11.24 3.31
CA ALA A 573 35.70 -10.04 3.02
C ALA A 573 35.06 -10.02 1.62
N ASN A 574 35.48 -10.89 0.70
CA ASN A 574 34.95 -11.05 -0.65
C ASN A 574 34.21 -12.40 -0.85
N ALA A 575 33.68 -12.96 0.24
CA ALA A 575 32.94 -14.23 0.24
C ALA A 575 31.65 -14.15 1.07
N ARG A 576 31.06 -12.96 1.20
CA ARG A 576 29.81 -12.72 1.94
C ARG A 576 28.67 -13.38 1.18
N SER A 577 28.04 -14.38 1.79
CA SER A 577 27.00 -15.18 1.16
C SER A 577 25.75 -15.26 2.02
N ALA A 578 24.58 -15.30 1.38
CA ALA A 578 23.32 -15.57 2.08
C ALA A 578 22.36 -16.41 1.25
N ILE A 579 21.60 -17.28 1.93
CA ILE A 579 20.49 -18.05 1.37
C ILE A 579 19.19 -17.37 1.78
N PHE A 580 18.32 -17.11 0.81
CA PHE A 580 16.96 -16.63 0.97
C PHE A 580 16.02 -17.75 0.54
N ILE A 581 15.09 -18.12 1.42
CA ILE A 581 14.08 -19.15 1.14
C ILE A 581 12.72 -18.49 1.26
N THR A 582 11.95 -18.48 0.17
CA THR A 582 10.60 -17.93 0.13
C THR A 582 9.69 -18.76 -0.77
N PHE A 583 8.41 -18.41 -0.76
CA PHE A 583 7.37 -18.96 -1.63
C PHE A 583 6.92 -17.92 -2.65
N ASP A 584 6.22 -18.34 -3.70
CA ASP A 584 5.64 -17.48 -4.73
C ASP A 584 4.32 -16.84 -4.26
N GLU A 585 3.45 -17.61 -3.62
CA GLU A 585 2.15 -17.21 -3.11
C GLU A 585 1.65 -18.16 -2.01
N ASP A 586 0.64 -17.70 -1.27
CA ASP A 586 -0.06 -18.54 -0.33
C ASP A 586 -1.01 -19.51 -1.05
N TYR A 587 -1.61 -20.41 -0.30
CA TYR A 587 -2.58 -21.34 -0.87
C TYR A 587 -3.96 -20.68 -1.18
N ASN A 588 -4.25 -19.55 -0.56
CA ASN A 588 -5.58 -18.93 -0.53
C ASN A 588 -5.88 -18.17 -1.83
N ASN A 589 -6.10 -18.91 -2.91
CA ASN A 589 -6.28 -18.36 -4.23
C ASN A 589 -7.69 -17.77 -4.43
N LEU A 590 -7.74 -16.46 -4.73
CA LEU A 590 -8.95 -15.69 -5.03
C LEU A 590 -9.80 -16.27 -6.17
N SER A 591 -9.17 -16.83 -7.21
CA SER A 591 -9.90 -17.43 -8.33
C SER A 591 -10.65 -18.71 -7.94
N LEU A 592 -10.29 -19.30 -6.79
CA LEU A 592 -10.86 -20.55 -6.28
C LEU A 592 -11.76 -20.36 -5.05
N GLY A 593 -11.83 -19.15 -4.48
CA GLY A 593 -12.72 -18.82 -3.37
C GLY A 593 -12.28 -19.35 -1.99
N ILE A 594 -10.98 -19.62 -1.81
CA ILE A 594 -10.46 -20.31 -0.61
C ILE A 594 -9.59 -19.35 0.20
N GLY A 595 -10.01 -19.08 1.45
CA GLY A 595 -9.21 -18.35 2.46
C GLY A 595 -8.97 -16.86 2.19
N ASN A 596 -8.41 -16.17 3.18
CA ASN A 596 -8.20 -14.71 3.16
C ASN A 596 -7.02 -14.29 4.05
N GLN A 597 -5.91 -15.04 4.04
CA GLN A 597 -4.77 -14.77 4.93
C GLN A 597 -3.85 -13.67 4.39
N GLY A 598 -4.24 -12.98 3.31
CA GLY A 598 -3.54 -11.79 2.84
C GLY A 598 -2.36 -12.08 1.92
N ASN A 599 -2.15 -13.34 1.48
CA ASN A 599 -0.94 -13.78 0.78
C ASN A 599 0.31 -13.79 1.69
N LEU A 600 0.12 -14.11 2.97
CA LEU A 600 1.20 -14.21 3.95
C LEU A 600 1.99 -15.51 3.76
N ILE A 601 3.28 -15.40 3.50
CA ILE A 601 4.18 -16.52 3.19
C ILE A 601 5.45 -16.47 4.06
N ASN A 602 6.26 -17.52 3.99
CA ASN A 602 7.48 -17.62 4.79
C ASN A 602 8.67 -16.99 4.06
N MET A 603 9.51 -16.26 4.80
CA MET A 603 10.83 -15.81 4.35
C MET A 603 11.87 -16.14 5.43
N VAL A 604 12.85 -16.98 5.09
CA VAL A 604 13.99 -17.32 5.95
C VAL A 604 15.28 -16.86 5.30
N VAL A 605 16.14 -16.20 6.06
CA VAL A 605 17.45 -15.73 5.58
C VAL A 605 18.57 -16.32 6.43
N ILE A 606 19.53 -16.95 5.76
CA ILE A 606 20.65 -17.66 6.36
C ILE A 606 21.94 -17.01 5.86
N PRO A 607 22.71 -16.28 6.69
CA PRO A 607 24.02 -15.77 6.30
C PRO A 607 25.12 -16.81 6.52
N ASN A 608 26.22 -16.70 5.77
CA ASN A 608 27.49 -17.35 6.13
C ASN A 608 28.33 -16.48 7.08
N ASP A 609 29.41 -17.05 7.61
CA ASP A 609 30.31 -16.36 8.56
C ASP A 609 30.90 -15.06 7.98
N ALA A 610 31.20 -15.03 6.68
CA ALA A 610 31.73 -13.83 6.03
C ALA A 610 30.69 -12.70 5.96
N ALA A 611 29.43 -13.03 5.65
CA ALA A 611 28.33 -12.06 5.60
C ALA A 611 28.05 -11.44 6.99
N VAL A 612 28.21 -12.23 8.05
CA VAL A 612 28.13 -11.72 9.43
C VAL A 612 29.34 -10.84 9.76
N THR A 613 30.56 -11.36 9.54
CA THR A 613 31.81 -10.72 9.96
C THR A 613 32.13 -9.44 9.18
N PHE A 614 31.87 -9.44 7.88
CA PHE A 614 32.27 -8.37 6.95
C PHE A 614 31.09 -7.68 6.26
N GLY A 615 29.89 -8.27 6.33
CA GLY A 615 28.69 -7.75 5.67
C GLY A 615 27.67 -7.13 6.62
N GLY A 616 27.83 -7.27 7.94
CA GLY A 616 26.92 -6.72 8.94
C GLY A 616 25.60 -7.48 9.09
N MET A 617 25.49 -8.69 8.51
CA MET A 617 24.29 -9.51 8.67
C MET A 617 24.15 -10.05 10.08
N GLN A 618 22.90 -10.13 10.56
CA GLN A 618 22.58 -10.74 11.84
C GLN A 618 22.64 -12.27 11.76
N SER A 619 23.13 -12.91 12.82
CA SER A 619 23.26 -14.38 12.90
C SER A 619 22.42 -14.96 14.04
N GLY A 620 22.14 -16.26 13.95
CA GLY A 620 21.28 -16.96 14.90
C GLY A 620 19.80 -16.63 14.71
N HIS A 621 18.99 -17.10 15.66
CA HIS A 621 17.55 -16.96 15.58
C HIS A 621 17.08 -15.56 15.99
N PHE A 622 16.34 -14.92 15.09
CA PHE A 622 15.56 -13.73 15.38
C PHE A 622 14.34 -13.66 14.45
N VAL A 623 13.29 -12.96 14.91
CA VAL A 623 12.08 -12.76 14.12
C VAL A 623 11.91 -11.27 13.88
N THR A 624 11.82 -10.87 12.62
CA THR A 624 11.39 -9.53 12.24
C THR A 624 9.88 -9.51 12.01
N ASN A 625 9.23 -8.47 12.54
CA ASN A 625 7.80 -8.19 12.34
C ASN A 625 7.58 -7.06 11.31
N THR A 626 8.65 -6.54 10.71
CA THR A 626 8.57 -5.54 9.66
C THR A 626 7.88 -6.15 8.45
N ARG A 627 6.95 -5.39 7.85
CA ARG A 627 6.26 -5.84 6.65
C ARG A 627 7.22 -5.84 5.46
N TYR A 628 7.36 -6.99 4.82
CA TYR A 628 8.11 -7.16 3.57
C TYR A 628 7.27 -7.85 2.49
N ASP A 629 7.71 -7.78 1.24
CA ASP A 629 7.10 -8.46 0.10
C ASP A 629 8.12 -8.68 -1.03
N HIS A 630 7.68 -9.21 -2.17
CA HIS A 630 8.55 -9.46 -3.33
C HIS A 630 9.22 -8.21 -3.91
N TYR A 631 8.61 -7.02 -3.81
CA TYR A 631 9.30 -5.80 -4.22
C TYR A 631 10.37 -5.39 -3.21
N GLY A 632 10.13 -5.63 -1.92
CA GLY A 632 11.15 -5.52 -0.87
C GLY A 632 12.32 -6.49 -1.10
N LEU A 633 12.05 -7.73 -1.50
CA LEU A 633 13.08 -8.69 -1.91
C LEU A 633 13.86 -8.20 -3.13
N MET A 634 13.18 -7.71 -4.18
CA MET A 634 13.84 -7.13 -5.34
C MET A 634 14.77 -5.98 -4.94
N SER A 635 14.28 -5.02 -4.16
CA SER A 635 15.08 -3.90 -3.65
C SER A 635 16.30 -4.40 -2.86
N THR A 636 16.13 -5.45 -2.05
CA THR A 636 17.23 -6.09 -1.32
C THR A 636 18.28 -6.67 -2.26
N LEU A 637 17.87 -7.38 -3.31
CA LEU A 637 18.77 -7.93 -4.33
C LEU A 637 19.54 -6.81 -5.05
N GLU A 638 18.87 -5.72 -5.40
CA GLU A 638 19.51 -4.57 -6.06
C GLU A 638 20.61 -3.95 -5.18
N TYR A 639 20.37 -3.77 -3.88
CA TYR A 639 21.39 -3.26 -2.96
C TYR A 639 22.51 -4.29 -2.70
N ALA A 640 22.15 -5.55 -2.45
CA ALA A 640 23.10 -6.60 -2.08
C ALA A 640 24.05 -6.95 -3.24
N LEU A 641 23.55 -7.00 -4.48
CA LEU A 641 24.33 -7.42 -5.65
C LEU A 641 25.08 -6.26 -6.32
N SER A 642 24.68 -5.02 -6.06
CA SER A 642 25.34 -3.84 -6.62
C SER A 642 26.85 -3.86 -6.37
N PRO A 643 27.68 -3.51 -7.35
CA PRO A 643 29.12 -3.38 -7.15
C PRO A 643 29.49 -2.19 -6.25
N THR A 644 28.56 -1.26 -5.99
CA THR A 644 28.77 -0.07 -5.15
C THR A 644 27.91 -0.16 -3.89
N ALA A 645 28.56 -0.34 -2.72
CA ALA A 645 27.88 -0.45 -1.45
C ALA A 645 26.95 0.76 -1.18
N GLY A 646 25.74 0.48 -0.67
CA GLY A 646 24.73 1.50 -0.36
C GLY A 646 24.07 2.17 -1.57
N THR A 647 24.37 1.72 -2.79
CA THR A 647 23.70 2.16 -4.02
C THR A 647 23.07 0.94 -4.68
N PRO A 648 21.77 0.94 -5.01
CA PRO A 648 21.16 -0.22 -5.66
C PRO A 648 21.67 -0.35 -7.11
N LEU A 649 21.45 -1.53 -7.72
CA LEU A 649 21.38 -1.64 -9.17
C LEU A 649 20.32 -0.66 -9.73
N THR A 650 20.30 -0.48 -11.04
CA THR A 650 19.30 0.37 -11.69
C THR A 650 17.89 -0.13 -11.37
N THR A 651 17.15 0.62 -10.56
CA THR A 651 15.74 0.37 -10.25
C THR A 651 14.89 0.48 -11.52
N LEU A 652 13.96 -0.44 -11.72
CA LEU A 652 13.14 -0.58 -12.93
C LEU A 652 11.83 0.19 -12.86
N THR A 653 11.17 0.28 -11.70
CA THR A 653 9.87 0.94 -11.54
C THR A 653 9.82 1.79 -10.26
N TYR A 654 8.61 2.20 -9.83
CA TYR A 654 8.43 2.73 -8.48
C TYR A 654 8.18 1.64 -7.44
N ASN A 655 7.92 0.40 -7.87
CA ASN A 655 7.65 -0.68 -6.95
C ASN A 655 8.92 -1.12 -6.22
N ASP A 656 10.01 -1.36 -6.94
CA ASP A 656 11.33 -1.66 -6.38
C ASP A 656 11.99 -0.43 -5.73
N LYS A 657 11.94 0.73 -6.39
CA LYS A 657 12.58 1.96 -5.92
C LYS A 657 12.07 2.45 -4.56
N TYR A 658 10.78 2.28 -4.28
CA TYR A 658 10.18 2.73 -3.03
C TYR A 658 9.77 1.58 -2.11
N ALA A 659 10.09 0.33 -2.47
CA ALA A 659 9.90 -0.79 -1.55
C ALA A 659 10.87 -0.69 -0.38
N LEU A 660 10.46 -1.20 0.77
CA LEU A 660 11.33 -1.32 1.93
C LEU A 660 12.21 -2.58 1.75
N PRO A 661 13.53 -2.45 1.57
CA PRO A 661 14.42 -3.61 1.54
C PRO A 661 14.45 -4.30 2.92
N LEU A 662 14.90 -5.56 2.96
CA LEU A 662 14.95 -6.45 4.12
C LEU A 662 16.03 -6.03 5.14
N ASN A 663 15.95 -4.77 5.59
CA ASN A 663 16.92 -4.09 6.43
C ASN A 663 17.15 -4.78 7.79
N ASP A 664 16.11 -5.42 8.34
CA ASP A 664 16.16 -6.05 9.66
C ASP A 664 17.09 -7.28 9.71
N PHE A 665 17.62 -7.72 8.56
CA PHE A 665 18.62 -8.78 8.49
C PHE A 665 20.06 -8.26 8.57
N TRP A 666 20.25 -6.94 8.61
CA TRP A 666 21.53 -6.25 8.80
C TRP A 666 21.53 -5.42 10.08
N THR A 667 22.72 -5.01 10.55
CA THR A 667 22.94 -4.14 11.73
C THR A 667 23.70 -2.87 11.41
#